data_AF-A9Q6I8-F1
#
_entry.id   AF-A9Q6I8-F1
#
_cell.length_a   1.000
_cell.length_b   1.000
_cell.length_c   1.000
_cell.angle_alpha   90.00
_cell.angle_beta   90.00
_cell.angle_gamma   90.00
#
_symmetry.space_group_name_H-M   'P 1'
#
loop_
_entity.id
_entity.type
_entity.pdbx_description
1 polymer ?
#
loop_
_entity_poly.entity_id
_entity_poly.type
_entity_poly.pdbx_seq_one_letter_code
_entity_poly.pdbx_strand_id
1 'polypeptide(L)'
;MSASPSMSGGAGERTRTRTVVWFRRDLRVEDNPALAAAARTAGEVVPAYVWAPKEDGPYYPGRVSRWWLSQSLKHLDASLRRLGATRLVTRRSTDTVAALLELVRSTGATHLFFNHLYDPLSLVRDHRVKQVLGAEGITVQSFNSDLLYEPWEVLDDHGCPFTMFTPFWNTCLCMVDPPAPMLPPKRINSGELSRCCSSDDLIFEDESERGSNALLARAWSPGWQNADKAFTAFINGPLIDYSVNRKKADSANTSLLSPYLHFGELSVRKVFHQIRMKQLTWSNESNGDGEEGCSLFLRSIGLREYSRRLAFNHPCSHEKPLLAHLRFFPWVVNEVYFKVWRQGRTGYPLVDAGMRELWATGWLHDRIRVVVSSFFVKVLQLPWRWGMKYFWDTLLDADLESDALGWQYISGSLPDGRELDRIDNPQFEGYKFDPYGEYVRRWLPELARLPTEWIHHPWDAPESVLRAAGIELGSNYPLPIVELDEAKSRLQDALSEMWELEAASRAEIENGMEEGLGDSSDEPPIAFPQELQHMEVDRATIHTPATAGRRRADQMVPSITSSLVRAETETELSAAFESEVTRPEVPSQVHFQPQTRMEVRDEGVSDGTAARYNGVQQQQQYTLHRHRVQGGIAPSTSEASSSWTGREGGVVPVWSPPAASGHSDPYAADETDISSRSYLDRHPQQSHRLMNWNQLSQSS
;
A
#
# COMPACT_ATOMS: atom_id res chain seq x y z
N MET A 1 21.32 -58.92 52.29
CA MET A 1 20.67 -58.69 50.98
C MET A 1 19.32 -58.04 51.24
N SER A 2 19.29 -56.71 51.33
CA SER A 2 18.08 -55.91 51.51
C SER A 2 17.71 -55.29 50.16
N ALA A 3 16.57 -55.69 49.62
CA ALA A 3 16.04 -55.17 48.37
C ALA A 3 15.25 -53.87 48.64
N SER A 4 15.70 -52.78 48.03
CA SER A 4 14.98 -51.50 47.96
C SER A 4 13.97 -51.54 46.81
N PRO A 5 12.73 -51.02 46.98
CA PRO A 5 11.81 -50.90 45.86
C PRO A 5 12.16 -49.66 45.02
N SER A 6 12.38 -49.88 43.73
CA SER A 6 12.58 -48.83 42.73
C SER A 6 11.29 -48.04 42.52
N MET A 7 11.26 -46.78 42.95
CA MET A 7 10.25 -45.83 42.47
C MET A 7 10.52 -45.53 41.00
N SER A 8 9.64 -46.01 40.14
CA SER A 8 9.54 -45.57 38.75
C SER A 8 9.13 -44.10 38.75
N GLY A 9 10.11 -43.21 38.59
CA GLY A 9 9.86 -41.81 38.29
C GLY A 9 9.09 -41.72 36.98
N GLY A 10 7.82 -41.35 37.06
CA GLY A 10 7.07 -40.89 35.90
C GLY A 10 7.83 -39.74 35.28
N ALA A 11 8.35 -39.93 34.07
CA ALA A 11 8.83 -38.84 33.26
C ALA A 11 7.63 -37.93 33.02
N GLY A 12 7.58 -36.80 33.73
CA GLY A 12 6.61 -35.75 33.47
C GLY A 12 6.69 -35.41 31.99
N GLU A 13 5.61 -35.68 31.28
CA GLU A 13 5.37 -35.22 29.93
C GLU A 13 5.46 -33.70 30.00
N ARG A 14 6.63 -33.12 29.68
CA ARG A 14 6.78 -31.67 29.61
C ARG A 14 5.80 -31.23 28.54
N THR A 15 4.67 -30.66 28.94
CA THR A 15 3.69 -30.06 28.05
C THR A 15 4.44 -29.02 27.24
N ARG A 16 4.80 -29.37 26.00
CA ARG A 16 5.54 -28.46 25.12
C ARG A 16 4.59 -27.33 24.80
N THR A 17 5.00 -26.11 25.15
CA THR A 17 4.28 -24.91 24.77
C THR A 17 4.17 -24.87 23.26
N ARG A 18 2.97 -24.66 22.72
CA ARG A 18 2.75 -24.52 21.28
C ARG A 18 2.22 -23.13 21.01
N THR A 19 2.86 -22.44 20.07
CA THR A 19 2.59 -21.05 19.73
C THR A 19 2.14 -20.96 18.28
N VAL A 20 0.98 -20.37 18.04
CA VAL A 20 0.56 -20.00 16.69
C VAL A 20 1.14 -18.62 16.37
N VAL A 21 1.79 -18.51 15.19
CA VAL A 21 2.22 -17.21 14.65
C VAL A 21 1.31 -16.86 13.49
N TRP A 22 0.47 -15.85 13.68
CA TRP A 22 -0.49 -15.41 12.66
C TRP A 22 0.12 -14.29 11.81
N PHE A 23 0.38 -14.62 10.55
CA PHE A 23 0.90 -13.70 9.53
C PHE A 23 -0.24 -12.97 8.79
N ARG A 24 0.02 -11.72 8.42
CA ARG A 24 -0.89 -10.82 7.70
C ARG A 24 -0.12 -10.00 6.67
N ARG A 25 0.25 -8.75 6.99
CA ARG A 25 1.10 -7.85 6.17
C ARG A 25 2.54 -7.83 6.67
N ASP A 26 3.08 -8.99 7.05
CA ASP A 26 4.41 -9.17 7.63
C ASP A 26 5.07 -10.44 7.06
N LEU A 27 4.99 -10.61 5.73
CA LEU A 27 5.28 -11.85 4.99
C LEU A 27 6.80 -12.13 4.83
N ARG A 28 7.53 -12.10 5.95
CA ARG A 28 8.97 -12.33 6.03
C ARG A 28 9.36 -13.13 7.26
N VAL A 29 10.56 -13.70 7.21
CA VAL A 29 11.17 -14.45 8.33
C VAL A 29 12.27 -13.66 9.05
N GLU A 30 12.90 -12.70 8.36
CA GLU A 30 13.90 -11.79 8.92
C GLU A 30 13.22 -10.62 9.63
N ASP A 31 13.77 -10.21 10.77
CA ASP A 31 13.24 -9.10 11.58
C ASP A 31 11.71 -9.16 11.77
N ASN A 32 11.17 -10.36 12.02
CA ASN A 32 9.78 -10.57 12.37
C ASN A 32 9.69 -10.85 13.90
N PRO A 33 9.25 -9.87 14.71
CA PRO A 33 9.25 -10.00 16.17
C PRO A 33 8.33 -11.08 16.70
N ALA A 34 7.12 -11.24 16.13
CA ALA A 34 6.20 -12.31 16.50
C ALA A 34 6.83 -13.70 16.26
N LEU A 35 7.46 -13.90 15.10
CA LEU A 35 8.14 -15.16 14.78
C LEU A 35 9.35 -15.40 15.69
N ALA A 36 10.14 -14.35 15.95
CA ALA A 36 11.31 -14.43 16.83
C ALA A 36 10.91 -14.70 18.28
N ALA A 37 9.82 -14.10 18.76
CA ALA A 37 9.26 -14.35 20.10
C ALA A 37 8.77 -15.80 20.21
N ALA A 38 8.03 -16.29 19.22
CA ALA A 38 7.57 -17.68 19.18
C ALA A 38 8.73 -18.68 19.20
N ALA A 39 9.82 -18.39 18.47
CA ALA A 39 11.01 -19.25 18.47
C ALA A 39 11.81 -19.19 19.79
N ARG A 40 11.70 -18.11 20.57
CA ARG A 40 12.32 -17.99 21.91
C ARG A 40 11.55 -18.75 22.98
N THR A 41 10.22 -18.80 22.88
CA THR A 41 9.38 -19.64 23.72
C THR A 41 9.74 -21.09 23.42
N ALA A 42 10.29 -21.83 24.40
CA ALA A 42 10.86 -23.17 24.22
C ALA A 42 9.77 -24.22 23.84
N GLY A 43 9.35 -24.21 22.57
CA GLY A 43 8.09 -24.82 22.14
C GLY A 43 7.99 -25.06 20.64
N GLU A 44 6.82 -25.52 20.23
CA GLU A 44 6.47 -25.77 18.82
C GLU A 44 5.80 -24.54 18.21
N VAL A 45 6.18 -24.15 17.00
CA VAL A 45 5.65 -22.97 16.32
C VAL A 45 4.83 -23.38 15.10
N VAL A 46 3.58 -22.93 15.06
CA VAL A 46 2.65 -23.17 13.95
C VAL A 46 2.43 -21.86 13.21
N PRO A 47 3.10 -21.65 12.06
CA PRO A 47 2.85 -20.48 11.23
C PRO A 47 1.48 -20.62 10.56
N ALA A 48 0.67 -19.57 10.61
CA ALA A 48 -0.68 -19.57 10.08
C ALA A 48 -1.00 -18.28 9.34
N TYR A 49 -1.87 -18.40 8.33
CA TYR A 49 -2.44 -17.30 7.57
C TYR A 49 -3.95 -17.50 7.44
N VAL A 50 -4.72 -16.49 7.87
CA VAL A 50 -6.19 -16.51 7.81
C VAL A 50 -6.64 -15.51 6.76
N TRP A 51 -7.45 -15.98 5.81
CA TRP A 51 -8.03 -15.17 4.76
C TRP A 51 -9.54 -15.00 5.00
N ALA A 52 -9.92 -13.80 5.46
CA ALA A 52 -11.29 -13.44 5.78
C ALA A 52 -11.75 -12.17 5.05
N PRO A 53 -11.82 -12.20 3.70
CA PRO A 53 -12.01 -10.99 2.89
C PRO A 53 -13.35 -10.28 3.08
N LYS A 54 -14.34 -10.95 3.66
CA LYS A 54 -15.63 -10.32 3.98
C LYS A 54 -15.52 -9.31 5.13
N GLU A 55 -14.56 -9.50 6.04
CA GLU A 55 -14.32 -8.56 7.15
C GLU A 55 -13.71 -7.25 6.67
N ASP A 56 -12.95 -7.28 5.58
CA ASP A 56 -12.33 -6.09 5.00
C ASP A 56 -13.37 -5.16 4.33
N GLY A 57 -14.64 -5.60 4.21
CA GLY A 57 -15.77 -4.79 3.79
C GLY A 57 -15.57 -4.12 2.43
N PRO A 58 -15.74 -2.79 2.32
CA PRO A 58 -15.53 -2.06 1.07
C PRO A 58 -14.06 -2.04 0.61
N TYR A 59 -13.12 -2.42 1.49
CA TYR A 59 -11.68 -2.46 1.26
C TYR A 59 -11.17 -3.88 1.03
N TYR A 60 -12.01 -4.77 0.46
CA TYR A 60 -11.52 -6.04 -0.08
C TYR A 60 -10.30 -5.80 -0.98
N PRO A 61 -9.15 -6.49 -0.77
CA PRO A 61 -7.93 -6.22 -1.52
C PRO A 61 -8.13 -6.29 -3.03
N GLY A 62 -7.54 -5.33 -3.73
CA GLY A 62 -7.64 -5.18 -5.17
C GLY A 62 -7.10 -6.36 -5.97
N ARG A 63 -7.51 -6.46 -7.24
CA ARG A 63 -7.10 -7.55 -8.14
C ARG A 63 -5.61 -7.84 -8.13
N VAL A 64 -4.77 -6.82 -8.33
CA VAL A 64 -3.32 -7.04 -8.46
C VAL A 64 -2.64 -7.25 -7.09
N SER A 65 -3.18 -6.66 -6.02
CA SER A 65 -2.75 -6.89 -4.64
C SER A 65 -2.98 -8.35 -4.24
N ARG A 66 -4.13 -8.95 -4.62
CA ARG A 66 -4.40 -10.38 -4.43
C ARG A 66 -3.43 -11.29 -5.20
N TRP A 67 -3.08 -10.94 -6.43
CA TRP A 67 -2.06 -11.65 -7.19
C TRP A 67 -0.71 -11.63 -6.46
N TRP A 68 -0.26 -10.45 -6.00
CA TRP A 68 0.98 -10.32 -5.25
C TRP A 68 0.98 -11.18 -3.99
N LEU A 69 -0.10 -11.09 -3.19
CA LEU A 69 -0.31 -11.86 -1.98
C LEU A 69 -0.21 -13.37 -2.23
N SER A 70 -0.84 -13.89 -3.30
CA SER A 70 -0.77 -15.30 -3.66
C SER A 70 0.67 -15.78 -3.89
N GLN A 71 1.47 -14.99 -4.61
CA GLN A 71 2.86 -15.35 -4.89
C GLN A 71 3.73 -15.22 -3.63
N SER A 72 3.50 -14.18 -2.82
CA SER A 72 4.22 -13.94 -1.58
C SER A 72 4.00 -15.06 -0.55
N LEU A 73 2.76 -15.53 -0.38
CA LEU A 73 2.44 -16.64 0.53
C LEU A 73 3.11 -17.95 0.11
N LYS A 74 3.19 -18.24 -1.20
CA LYS A 74 3.94 -19.41 -1.72
C LYS A 74 5.44 -19.29 -1.41
N HIS A 75 6.00 -18.09 -1.55
CA HIS A 75 7.40 -17.81 -1.24
C HIS A 75 7.70 -17.92 0.26
N LEU A 76 6.79 -17.41 1.10
CA LEU A 76 6.86 -17.51 2.56
C LEU A 76 6.78 -18.97 3.03
N ASP A 77 5.81 -19.76 2.54
CA ASP A 77 5.68 -21.18 2.88
C ASP A 77 6.95 -21.96 2.52
N ALA A 78 7.51 -21.76 1.33
CA ALA A 78 8.77 -22.38 0.93
C ALA A 78 9.93 -21.97 1.86
N SER A 79 9.96 -20.72 2.30
CA SER A 79 10.99 -20.21 3.22
C SER A 79 10.85 -20.77 4.63
N LEU A 80 9.63 -20.85 5.15
CA LEU A 80 9.33 -21.45 6.46
C LEU A 80 9.67 -22.94 6.49
N ARG A 81 9.38 -23.67 5.40
CA ARG A 81 9.78 -25.08 5.25
C ARG A 81 11.29 -25.28 5.32
N ARG A 82 12.07 -24.38 4.72
CA ARG A 82 13.55 -24.42 4.81
C ARG A 82 14.06 -24.18 6.25
N LEU A 83 13.32 -23.42 7.06
CA LEU A 83 13.65 -23.21 8.47
C LEU A 83 13.24 -24.39 9.38
N GLY A 84 12.51 -25.38 8.85
CA GLY A 84 12.09 -26.57 9.59
C GLY A 84 10.61 -26.61 9.97
N ALA A 85 9.82 -25.59 9.60
CA ALA A 85 8.38 -25.66 9.75
C ALA A 85 7.78 -26.70 8.79
N THR A 86 6.67 -27.34 9.17
CA THR A 86 6.04 -28.34 8.30
C THR A 86 5.40 -27.71 7.06
N ARG A 87 4.59 -26.66 7.28
CA ARG A 87 3.85 -25.90 6.27
C ARG A 87 3.27 -24.63 6.93
N LEU A 88 3.03 -23.58 6.13
CA LEU A 88 2.15 -22.47 6.47
C LEU A 88 0.68 -22.93 6.44
N VAL A 89 0.02 -22.93 7.61
CA VAL A 89 -1.39 -23.32 7.72
C VAL A 89 -2.26 -22.19 7.20
N THR A 90 -2.93 -22.43 6.07
CA THR A 90 -3.87 -21.48 5.46
C THR A 90 -5.31 -21.84 5.82
N ARG A 91 -6.10 -20.85 6.22
CA ARG A 91 -7.55 -21.01 6.50
C ARG A 91 -8.37 -19.93 5.83
N ARG A 92 -9.49 -20.32 5.21
CA ARG A 92 -10.49 -19.38 4.69
C ARG A 92 -11.66 -19.32 5.66
N SER A 93 -12.06 -18.11 6.05
CA SER A 93 -13.19 -17.92 6.96
C SER A 93 -13.99 -16.66 6.60
N THR A 94 -15.17 -16.52 7.19
CA THR A 94 -15.91 -15.25 7.20
C THR A 94 -15.59 -14.41 8.43
N ASP A 95 -15.15 -15.04 9.52
CA ASP A 95 -14.73 -14.40 10.77
C ASP A 95 -13.32 -14.89 11.15
N THR A 96 -12.37 -13.97 11.26
CA THR A 96 -10.98 -14.24 11.63
C THR A 96 -10.87 -14.76 13.06
N VAL A 97 -11.67 -14.23 13.99
CA VAL A 97 -11.62 -14.62 15.40
C VAL A 97 -12.04 -16.08 15.55
N ALA A 98 -13.12 -16.49 14.88
CA ALA A 98 -13.59 -17.86 14.87
C ALA A 98 -12.56 -18.83 14.28
N ALA A 99 -11.91 -18.44 13.17
CA ALA A 99 -10.87 -19.25 12.54
C ALA A 99 -9.63 -19.42 13.43
N LEU A 100 -9.21 -18.37 14.13
CA LEU A 100 -8.09 -18.42 15.07
C LEU A 100 -8.43 -19.28 16.29
N LEU A 101 -9.67 -19.21 16.81
CA LEU A 101 -10.12 -20.10 17.88
C LEU A 101 -10.11 -21.58 17.46
N GLU A 102 -10.63 -21.89 16.27
CA GLU A 102 -10.57 -23.27 15.73
C GLU A 102 -9.13 -23.73 15.54
N LEU A 103 -8.26 -22.85 15.04
CA LEU A 103 -6.84 -23.14 14.86
C LEU A 103 -6.15 -23.41 16.19
N VAL A 104 -6.38 -22.59 17.21
CA VAL A 104 -5.80 -22.78 18.55
C VAL A 104 -6.32 -24.07 19.19
N ARG A 105 -7.63 -24.38 19.07
CA ARG A 105 -8.22 -25.62 19.60
C ARG A 105 -7.69 -26.87 18.88
N SER A 106 -7.60 -26.84 17.55
CA SER A 106 -7.10 -27.96 16.74
C SER A 106 -5.61 -28.20 16.94
N THR A 107 -4.83 -27.14 17.15
CA THR A 107 -3.40 -27.24 17.46
C THR A 107 -3.14 -27.46 18.95
N GLY A 108 -4.07 -27.23 19.86
CA GLY A 108 -3.77 -27.21 21.30
C GLY A 108 -2.72 -26.16 21.67
N ALA A 109 -2.67 -25.05 20.92
CA ALA A 109 -1.75 -23.96 21.21
C ALA A 109 -2.16 -23.21 22.47
N THR A 110 -1.17 -22.74 23.22
CA THR A 110 -1.38 -21.94 24.44
C THR A 110 -1.09 -20.46 24.23
N HIS A 111 -0.40 -20.13 23.13
CA HIS A 111 -0.01 -18.77 22.79
C HIS A 111 -0.38 -18.44 21.35
N LEU A 112 -0.84 -17.21 21.12
CA LEU A 112 -1.01 -16.61 19.80
C LEU A 112 -0.17 -15.35 19.71
N PHE A 113 0.81 -15.34 18.81
CA PHE A 113 1.64 -14.16 18.53
C PHE A 113 1.37 -13.62 17.14
N PHE A 114 1.25 -12.31 17.02
CA PHE A 114 1.10 -11.63 15.74
C PHE A 114 1.76 -10.24 15.79
N ASN A 115 1.96 -9.62 14.63
CA ASN A 115 2.43 -8.25 14.55
C ASN A 115 1.24 -7.33 14.30
N HIS A 116 1.05 -6.29 15.12
CA HIS A 116 -0.14 -5.40 15.00
C HIS A 116 -0.09 -4.52 13.75
N LEU A 117 -1.26 -4.09 13.30
CA LEU A 117 -1.48 -3.21 12.15
C LEU A 117 -2.24 -1.96 12.59
N TYR A 118 -2.15 -0.90 11.81
CA TYR A 118 -2.66 0.43 12.19
C TYR A 118 -3.84 0.90 11.35
N ASP A 119 -4.27 0.10 10.35
CA ASP A 119 -5.50 0.40 9.64
C ASP A 119 -6.71 0.26 10.58
N PRO A 120 -7.73 1.11 10.43
CA PRO A 120 -8.90 1.14 11.33
C PRO A 120 -9.61 -0.21 11.45
N LEU A 121 -9.72 -0.94 10.34
CA LEU A 121 -10.37 -2.25 10.27
C LEU A 121 -9.62 -3.29 11.13
N SER A 122 -8.29 -3.32 10.99
CA SER A 122 -7.43 -4.23 11.74
C SER A 122 -7.30 -3.84 13.21
N LEU A 123 -7.34 -2.56 13.57
CA LEU A 123 -7.32 -2.14 14.98
C LEU A 123 -8.51 -2.73 15.77
N VAL A 124 -9.72 -2.60 15.21
CA VAL A 124 -10.95 -3.16 15.82
C VAL A 124 -10.87 -4.69 15.88
N ARG A 125 -10.41 -5.32 14.79
CA ARG A 125 -10.22 -6.78 14.72
C ARG A 125 -9.21 -7.29 15.74
N ASP A 126 -8.07 -6.64 15.87
CA ASP A 126 -6.97 -7.04 16.76
C ASP A 126 -7.40 -6.93 18.22
N HIS A 127 -8.15 -5.89 18.57
CA HIS A 127 -8.77 -5.76 19.89
C HIS A 127 -9.74 -6.92 20.18
N ARG A 128 -10.65 -7.21 19.23
CA ARG A 128 -11.61 -8.32 19.36
C ARG A 128 -10.92 -9.69 19.49
N VAL A 129 -9.84 -9.93 18.73
CA VAL A 129 -9.02 -11.14 18.84
C VAL A 129 -8.42 -11.27 20.24
N LYS A 130 -7.78 -10.21 20.76
CA LYS A 130 -7.20 -10.21 22.12
C LYS A 130 -8.24 -10.50 23.19
N GLN A 131 -9.40 -9.86 23.11
CA GLN A 131 -10.50 -10.02 24.07
C GLN A 131 -11.04 -11.46 24.08
N VAL A 132 -11.38 -12.00 22.90
CA VAL A 132 -12.04 -13.30 22.80
C VAL A 132 -11.07 -14.45 23.13
N LEU A 133 -9.83 -14.42 22.61
CA LEU A 133 -8.86 -15.47 22.90
C LEU A 133 -8.31 -15.38 24.33
N GLY A 134 -8.18 -14.17 24.87
CA GLY A 134 -7.82 -13.96 26.28
C GLY A 134 -8.86 -14.54 27.23
N ALA A 135 -10.15 -14.38 26.92
CA ALA A 135 -11.25 -14.98 27.70
C ALA A 135 -11.23 -16.52 27.69
N GLU A 136 -10.71 -17.14 26.63
CA GLU A 136 -10.50 -18.60 26.52
C GLU A 136 -9.20 -19.08 27.17
N GLY A 137 -8.46 -18.19 27.85
CA GLY A 137 -7.21 -18.52 28.55
C GLY A 137 -5.99 -18.68 27.66
N ILE A 138 -6.03 -18.16 26.42
CA ILE A 138 -4.90 -18.17 25.48
C ILE A 138 -4.08 -16.89 25.68
N THR A 139 -2.76 -17.02 25.82
CA THR A 139 -1.87 -15.85 25.92
C THR A 139 -1.71 -15.21 24.55
N VAL A 140 -2.24 -14.01 24.37
CA VAL A 140 -2.16 -13.26 23.12
C VAL A 140 -1.17 -12.10 23.27
N GLN A 141 -0.14 -12.03 22.41
CA GLN A 141 0.81 -10.93 22.39
C GLN A 141 0.99 -10.36 20.98
N SER A 142 1.04 -9.03 20.87
CA SER A 142 1.29 -8.30 19.63
C SER A 142 2.60 -7.53 19.66
N PHE A 143 3.25 -7.37 18.51
CA PHE A 143 4.54 -6.70 18.40
C PHE A 143 4.60 -5.69 17.25
N ASN A 144 5.47 -4.68 17.37
CA ASN A 144 5.77 -3.75 16.29
C ASN A 144 6.67 -4.39 15.23
N SER A 145 6.20 -4.49 14.00
CA SER A 145 6.97 -5.06 12.89
C SER A 145 7.02 -4.16 11.66
N ASP A 146 6.11 -3.19 11.58
CA ASP A 146 5.86 -2.41 10.38
C ASP A 146 6.32 -0.95 10.47
N LEU A 147 6.55 -0.44 11.68
CA LEU A 147 6.96 0.94 11.92
C LEU A 147 8.34 1.03 12.54
N LEU A 148 8.95 2.21 12.42
CA LEU A 148 10.17 2.58 13.14
C LEU A 148 9.85 2.89 14.61
N TYR A 149 8.78 3.68 14.83
CA TYR A 149 8.30 4.09 16.14
C TYR A 149 6.79 3.88 16.21
N GLU A 150 6.27 3.55 17.39
CA GLU A 150 4.84 3.42 17.58
C GLU A 150 4.15 4.79 17.48
N PRO A 151 2.90 4.87 16.98
CA PRO A 151 2.20 6.15 16.80
C PRO A 151 2.03 6.97 18.09
N TRP A 152 2.00 6.31 19.24
CA TRP A 152 1.88 6.90 20.58
C TRP A 152 3.22 7.27 21.23
N GLU A 153 4.37 6.88 20.65
CA GLU A 153 5.70 7.18 21.20
C GLU A 153 6.22 8.56 20.78
N VAL A 154 5.88 8.97 19.56
CA VAL A 154 6.31 10.25 19.02
C VAL A 154 5.21 11.25 19.37
N LEU A 155 5.45 12.28 20.18
CA LEU A 155 4.45 13.33 20.50
C LEU A 155 5.11 14.71 20.40
N ASP A 156 4.30 15.76 20.34
CA ASP A 156 4.84 17.13 20.45
C ASP A 156 5.23 17.47 21.90
N ASP A 157 5.81 18.65 22.10
CA ASP A 157 6.24 19.15 23.42
C ASP A 157 5.09 19.31 24.42
N HIS A 158 3.85 19.33 23.93
CA HIS A 158 2.62 19.43 24.72
C HIS A 158 1.94 18.06 24.95
N GLY A 159 2.50 16.97 24.43
CA GLY A 159 1.93 15.62 24.50
C GLY A 159 0.80 15.38 23.50
N CYS A 160 0.61 16.26 22.53
CA CYS A 160 -0.39 16.16 21.47
C CYS A 160 0.19 15.49 20.21
N PRO A 161 -0.66 14.86 19.37
CA PRO A 161 -0.22 14.35 18.08
C PRO A 161 0.09 15.46 17.07
N PHE A 162 1.10 15.24 16.21
CA PHE A 162 1.42 16.18 15.13
C PHE A 162 0.37 16.17 14.01
N THR A 163 0.11 17.36 13.45
CA THR A 163 -0.82 17.58 12.33
C THR A 163 -0.13 17.87 10.99
N MET A 164 1.21 18.03 10.99
CA MET A 164 2.02 18.29 9.81
C MET A 164 3.23 17.34 9.75
N PHE A 165 3.66 16.99 8.54
CA PHE A 165 4.74 16.02 8.32
C PHE A 165 6.12 16.50 8.81
N THR A 166 6.51 17.74 8.47
CA THR A 166 7.85 18.26 8.76
C THR A 166 8.20 18.24 10.26
N PRO A 167 7.38 18.80 11.18
CA PRO A 167 7.68 18.73 12.61
C PRO A 167 7.68 17.29 13.12
N PHE A 168 6.75 16.44 12.65
CA PHE A 168 6.73 15.02 12.98
C PHE A 168 8.06 14.32 12.63
N TRP A 169 8.51 14.46 11.38
CA TRP A 169 9.70 13.76 10.90
C TRP A 169 10.99 14.27 11.53
N ASN A 170 11.07 15.59 11.78
CA ASN A 170 12.20 16.17 12.49
C ASN A 170 12.31 15.60 13.92
N THR A 171 11.19 15.44 14.62
CA THR A 171 11.16 14.80 15.94
C THR A 171 11.61 13.34 15.86
N CYS A 172 11.11 12.57 14.89
CA CYS A 172 11.52 11.17 14.69
C CYS A 172 13.04 11.00 14.48
N LEU A 173 13.67 11.93 13.75
CA LEU A 173 15.12 11.91 13.50
C LEU A 173 15.95 12.33 14.72
N CYS A 174 15.37 13.07 15.66
CA CYS A 174 16.03 13.48 16.91
C CYS A 174 15.84 12.49 18.06
N MET A 175 14.92 11.53 17.91
CA MET A 175 14.70 10.46 18.90
C MET A 175 15.83 9.43 18.90
N VAL A 176 15.86 8.58 19.92
CA VAL A 176 16.79 7.45 19.99
C VAL A 176 16.53 6.53 18.80
N ASP A 177 17.60 6.12 18.11
CA ASP A 177 17.51 5.24 16.95
C ASP A 177 16.60 4.03 17.21
N PRO A 178 15.76 3.64 16.23
CA PRO A 178 14.83 2.53 16.38
C PRO A 178 15.59 1.22 16.59
N PRO A 179 14.97 0.20 17.20
CA PRO A 179 15.61 -1.08 17.46
C PRO A 179 16.28 -1.68 16.21
N ALA A 180 17.46 -2.24 16.39
CA ALA A 180 18.17 -2.89 15.29
C ALA A 180 17.40 -4.12 14.78
N PRO A 181 17.46 -4.42 13.45
CA PRO A 181 16.76 -5.55 12.87
C PRO A 181 17.19 -6.88 13.51
N MET A 182 16.21 -7.73 13.83
CA MET A 182 16.48 -9.04 14.43
C MET A 182 16.91 -10.07 13.37
N LEU A 183 17.88 -10.92 13.72
CA LEU A 183 18.24 -12.07 12.90
C LEU A 183 17.07 -13.07 12.82
N PRO A 184 16.87 -13.73 11.66
CA PRO A 184 15.86 -14.78 11.54
C PRO A 184 16.17 -15.95 12.48
N PRO A 185 15.14 -16.68 12.97
CA PRO A 185 15.34 -17.89 13.75
C PRO A 185 16.20 -18.91 12.99
N LYS A 186 17.16 -19.55 13.67
CA LYS A 186 18.03 -20.56 13.04
C LYS A 186 17.25 -21.79 12.57
N ARG A 187 16.27 -22.23 13.36
CA ARG A 187 15.37 -23.35 13.07
C ARG A 187 14.04 -23.13 13.77
N ILE A 188 12.99 -23.69 13.19
CA ILE A 188 11.63 -23.70 13.72
C ILE A 188 11.18 -25.17 13.76
N ASN A 189 10.57 -25.58 14.87
CA ASN A 189 9.98 -26.91 15.00
C ASN A 189 8.46 -26.76 15.08
N SER A 190 7.71 -27.36 14.17
CA SER A 190 6.24 -27.25 14.17
C SER A 190 5.51 -28.45 14.78
N GLY A 191 6.25 -29.47 15.24
CA GLY A 191 5.65 -30.72 15.71
C GLY A 191 4.97 -31.50 14.58
N GLU A 192 4.20 -32.54 14.92
CA GLU A 192 3.46 -33.35 13.96
C GLU A 192 2.09 -32.72 13.66
N LEU A 193 2.06 -31.77 12.71
CA LEU A 193 0.85 -31.04 12.28
C LEU A 193 -0.09 -31.87 11.38
N SER A 194 0.43 -32.94 10.76
CA SER A 194 -0.24 -33.73 9.73
C SER A 194 -1.53 -34.42 10.18
N ARG A 195 -1.74 -34.56 11.50
CA ARG A 195 -2.96 -35.17 12.07
C ARG A 195 -3.99 -34.14 12.59
N CYS A 196 -3.59 -32.87 12.75
CA CYS A 196 -4.37 -31.91 13.56
C CYS A 196 -4.98 -30.76 12.75
N CYS A 197 -4.41 -30.39 11.59
CA CYS A 197 -4.86 -29.20 10.86
C CYS A 197 -4.98 -29.47 9.36
N SER A 198 -6.21 -29.47 8.83
CA SER A 198 -6.43 -29.27 7.40
C SER A 198 -6.03 -27.84 7.04
N SER A 199 -5.45 -27.68 5.85
CA SER A 199 -5.06 -26.39 5.30
C SER A 199 -5.81 -26.19 4.00
N ASP A 200 -6.46 -25.04 3.88
CA ASP A 200 -7.30 -24.73 2.73
C ASP A 200 -6.45 -24.21 1.58
N ASP A 201 -6.74 -24.65 0.35
CA ASP A 201 -6.14 -24.06 -0.84
C ASP A 201 -6.86 -22.74 -1.14
N LEU A 202 -6.18 -21.63 -0.86
CA LEU A 202 -6.73 -20.29 -1.00
C LEU A 202 -6.74 -19.85 -2.46
N ILE A 203 -7.93 -19.53 -2.97
CA ILE A 203 -8.13 -18.91 -4.28
C ILE A 203 -8.15 -17.39 -4.10
N PHE A 204 -7.17 -16.72 -4.72
CA PHE A 204 -6.98 -15.26 -4.68
C PHE A 204 -7.31 -14.56 -6.00
N GLU A 205 -7.27 -15.29 -7.11
CA GLU A 205 -7.46 -14.77 -8.46
C GLU A 205 -8.62 -15.48 -9.12
N ASP A 206 -9.44 -14.71 -9.84
CA ASP A 206 -10.48 -15.28 -10.69
C ASP A 206 -9.85 -15.82 -11.99
N GLU A 207 -10.48 -16.85 -12.57
CA GLU A 207 -9.98 -17.46 -13.82
C GLU A 207 -9.94 -16.45 -14.99
N SER A 208 -10.80 -15.43 -14.98
CA SER A 208 -10.80 -14.34 -15.97
C SER A 208 -9.60 -13.39 -15.81
N GLU A 209 -9.11 -13.21 -14.58
CA GLU A 209 -8.04 -12.27 -14.25
C GLU A 209 -6.65 -12.86 -14.52
N ARG A 210 -6.51 -14.20 -14.48
CA ARG A 210 -5.23 -14.92 -14.62
C ARG A 210 -4.43 -14.50 -15.86
N GLY A 211 -5.11 -14.29 -16.99
CA GLY A 211 -4.46 -13.86 -18.24
C GLY A 211 -3.86 -12.44 -18.14
N SER A 212 -4.60 -11.51 -17.52
CA SER A 212 -4.14 -10.13 -17.31
C SER A 212 -3.01 -10.04 -16.28
N ASN A 213 -3.09 -10.84 -15.20
CA ASN A 213 -2.10 -10.87 -14.13
C ASN A 213 -0.76 -11.48 -14.58
N ALA A 214 -0.74 -12.29 -15.63
CA ALA A 214 0.48 -12.90 -16.15
C ALA A 214 1.51 -11.85 -16.63
N LEU A 215 1.07 -10.65 -17.02
CA LEU A 215 1.97 -9.55 -17.40
C LEU A 215 2.71 -8.96 -16.19
N LEU A 216 2.09 -8.97 -15.01
CA LEU A 216 2.69 -8.45 -13.77
C LEU A 216 3.95 -9.24 -13.40
N ALA A 217 3.95 -10.56 -13.64
CA ALA A 217 5.09 -11.44 -13.40
C ALA A 217 6.33 -11.09 -14.24
N ARG A 218 6.19 -10.32 -15.33
CA ARG A 218 7.32 -9.87 -16.15
C ARG A 218 8.04 -8.69 -15.51
N ALA A 219 7.31 -7.82 -14.82
CA ALA A 219 7.86 -6.63 -14.18
C ALA A 219 8.23 -6.88 -12.71
N TRP A 220 7.51 -7.78 -12.03
CA TRP A 220 7.58 -7.94 -10.58
C TRP A 220 7.84 -9.38 -10.17
N SER A 221 8.58 -9.55 -9.07
CA SER A 221 8.89 -10.84 -8.47
C SER A 221 8.61 -10.79 -6.96
N PRO A 222 7.37 -11.06 -6.51
CA PRO A 222 7.00 -11.02 -5.09
C PRO A 222 7.86 -11.95 -4.21
N GLY A 223 7.93 -11.64 -2.91
CA GLY A 223 8.58 -12.45 -1.88
C GLY A 223 9.76 -11.75 -1.20
N TRP A 224 9.92 -11.97 0.11
CA TRP A 224 10.90 -11.28 0.95
C TRP A 224 12.37 -11.43 0.50
N GLN A 225 12.76 -12.55 -0.11
CA GLN A 225 14.13 -12.70 -0.66
C GLN A 225 14.37 -11.81 -1.88
N ASN A 226 13.32 -11.56 -2.67
CA ASN A 226 13.42 -10.67 -3.82
C ASN A 226 13.39 -9.22 -3.35
N ALA A 227 12.65 -8.92 -2.27
CA ALA A 227 12.68 -7.63 -1.59
C ALA A 227 14.12 -7.25 -1.16
N ASP A 228 14.83 -8.19 -0.53
CA ASP A 228 16.22 -7.98 -0.10
C ASP A 228 17.18 -7.73 -1.27
N LYS A 229 17.00 -8.46 -2.37
CA LYS A 229 17.81 -8.27 -3.59
C LYS A 229 17.52 -6.91 -4.21
N ALA A 230 16.26 -6.53 -4.33
CA ALA A 230 15.84 -5.23 -4.86
C ALA A 230 16.40 -4.10 -4.00
N PHE A 231 16.31 -4.21 -2.67
CA PHE A 231 16.84 -3.22 -1.75
C PHE A 231 18.37 -3.10 -1.84
N THR A 232 19.07 -4.23 -1.90
CA THR A 232 20.54 -4.25 -2.07
C THR A 232 20.97 -3.63 -3.40
N ALA A 233 20.24 -3.91 -4.49
CA ALA A 233 20.50 -3.31 -5.79
C ALA A 233 20.25 -1.79 -5.78
N PHE A 234 19.21 -1.34 -5.07
CA PHE A 234 18.91 0.08 -4.91
C PHE A 234 20.04 0.82 -4.15
N ILE A 235 20.46 0.29 -2.99
CA ILE A 235 21.52 0.89 -2.18
C ILE A 235 22.84 1.02 -2.95
N ASN A 236 23.18 0.02 -3.75
CA ASN A 236 24.46 -0.03 -4.47
C ASN A 236 24.44 0.68 -5.84
N GLY A 237 23.29 1.17 -6.27
CA GLY A 237 23.14 1.86 -7.56
C GLY A 237 22.37 3.17 -7.41
N PRO A 238 21.05 3.21 -7.68
CA PRO A 238 20.27 4.46 -7.79
C PRO A 238 20.27 5.38 -6.57
N LEU A 239 20.59 4.87 -5.36
CA LEU A 239 20.55 5.67 -4.13
C LEU A 239 21.47 6.91 -4.18
N ILE A 240 22.65 6.80 -4.82
CA ILE A 240 23.63 7.90 -4.85
C ILE A 240 23.08 9.14 -5.57
N ASP A 241 22.35 8.95 -6.67
CA ASP A 241 21.78 10.03 -7.49
C ASP A 241 20.29 10.28 -7.18
N TYR A 242 19.77 9.70 -6.09
CA TYR A 242 18.34 9.72 -5.76
C TYR A 242 17.82 11.16 -5.59
N SER A 243 18.63 12.07 -5.06
CA SER A 243 18.26 13.47 -4.81
C SER A 243 17.77 14.18 -6.08
N VAL A 244 18.47 13.96 -7.19
CA VAL A 244 18.19 14.53 -8.52
C VAL A 244 17.16 13.68 -9.27
N ASN A 245 17.39 12.37 -9.31
CA ASN A 245 16.68 11.47 -10.22
C ASN A 245 15.29 11.05 -9.73
N ARG A 246 14.94 11.26 -8.45
CA ARG A 246 13.59 10.99 -7.89
C ARG A 246 12.44 11.74 -8.57
N LYS A 247 12.72 12.77 -9.36
CA LYS A 247 11.70 13.55 -10.08
C LYS A 247 11.39 12.95 -11.44
N LYS A 248 12.34 12.23 -12.05
CA LYS A 248 12.24 11.73 -13.42
C LYS A 248 11.42 10.44 -13.47
N ALA A 249 10.40 10.40 -14.31
CA ALA A 249 9.54 9.23 -14.51
C ALA A 249 10.03 8.32 -15.65
N ASP A 250 10.91 8.82 -16.51
CA ASP A 250 11.42 8.14 -17.71
C ASP A 250 12.44 7.03 -17.44
N SER A 251 12.95 6.94 -16.19
CA SER A 251 14.07 6.09 -15.76
C SER A 251 13.78 5.32 -14.45
N ALA A 252 14.35 4.11 -14.29
CA ALA A 252 14.18 3.25 -13.11
C ALA A 252 15.03 3.73 -11.92
N ASN A 253 14.78 4.97 -11.50
CA ASN A 253 15.63 5.71 -10.56
C ASN A 253 15.17 5.62 -9.10
N THR A 254 13.95 5.16 -8.87
CA THR A 254 13.40 4.97 -7.53
C THR A 254 13.64 3.55 -7.04
N SER A 255 13.35 3.30 -5.77
CA SER A 255 13.64 2.02 -5.14
C SER A 255 12.73 0.88 -5.61
N LEU A 256 11.53 1.18 -6.11
CA LEU A 256 10.50 0.18 -6.44
C LEU A 256 10.15 -0.74 -5.26
N LEU A 257 10.37 -0.29 -4.02
CA LEU A 257 10.21 -1.11 -2.82
C LEU A 257 8.80 -1.08 -2.22
N SER A 258 7.91 -0.21 -2.70
CA SER A 258 6.62 0.03 -2.07
C SER A 258 5.73 -1.22 -1.94
N PRO A 259 5.60 -2.14 -2.92
CA PRO A 259 4.81 -3.36 -2.71
C PRO A 259 5.42 -4.27 -1.66
N TYR A 260 6.76 -4.39 -1.64
CA TYR A 260 7.46 -5.19 -0.63
C TYR A 260 7.31 -4.61 0.78
N LEU A 261 7.29 -3.29 0.92
CA LEU A 261 7.07 -2.60 2.19
C LEU A 261 5.60 -2.69 2.64
N HIS A 262 4.63 -2.70 1.73
CA HIS A 262 3.21 -2.82 2.06
C HIS A 262 2.89 -4.21 2.64
N PHE A 263 3.38 -5.29 2.02
CA PHE A 263 3.18 -6.66 2.53
C PHE A 263 4.15 -7.07 3.64
N GLY A 264 4.98 -6.13 4.13
CA GLY A 264 5.98 -6.37 5.16
C GLY A 264 6.98 -7.47 4.80
N GLU A 265 7.28 -7.61 3.51
CA GLU A 265 8.32 -8.50 2.97
C GLU A 265 9.72 -7.93 3.21
N LEU A 266 9.82 -6.60 3.35
CA LEU A 266 11.03 -5.89 3.74
C LEU A 266 10.78 -5.14 5.05
N SER A 267 11.66 -5.30 6.03
CA SER A 267 11.56 -4.54 7.29
C SER A 267 11.93 -3.08 7.08
N VAL A 268 11.07 -2.17 7.53
CA VAL A 268 11.36 -0.73 7.51
C VAL A 268 12.56 -0.37 8.40
N ARG A 269 12.76 -1.08 9.51
CA ARG A 269 13.92 -0.92 10.39
C ARG A 269 15.21 -1.32 9.68
N LYS A 270 15.17 -2.42 8.91
CA LYS A 270 16.31 -2.83 8.07
C LYS A 270 16.65 -1.77 7.04
N VAL A 271 15.64 -1.18 6.42
CA VAL A 271 15.82 -0.07 5.48
C VAL A 271 16.48 1.12 6.17
N PHE A 272 15.92 1.58 7.29
CA PHE A 272 16.44 2.72 8.04
C PHE A 272 17.92 2.53 8.43
N HIS A 273 18.25 1.41 9.08
CA HIS A 273 19.61 1.14 9.56
C HIS A 273 20.62 1.06 8.41
N GLN A 274 20.31 0.37 7.32
CA GLN A 274 21.24 0.27 6.18
C GLN A 274 21.46 1.60 5.46
N ILE A 275 20.41 2.41 5.32
CA ILE A 275 20.53 3.75 4.72
C ILE A 275 21.31 4.69 5.64
N ARG A 276 21.08 4.65 6.96
CA ARG A 276 21.83 5.45 7.93
C ARG A 276 23.32 5.10 7.95
N MET A 277 23.65 3.80 7.85
CA MET A 277 25.04 3.34 7.69
C MET A 277 25.69 3.86 6.40
N LYS A 278 24.95 3.85 5.28
CA LYS A 278 25.43 4.40 4.00
C LYS A 278 25.60 5.91 4.04
N GLN A 279 24.67 6.62 4.65
CA GLN A 279 24.76 8.05 4.89
C GLN A 279 26.03 8.42 5.67
N LEU A 280 26.34 7.70 6.74
CA LEU A 280 27.57 7.91 7.51
C LEU A 280 28.83 7.62 6.68
N THR A 281 28.80 6.56 5.86
CA THR A 281 29.92 6.21 4.98
C THR A 281 30.19 7.33 3.97
N TRP A 282 29.15 7.84 3.31
CA TRP A 282 29.28 8.93 2.33
C TRP A 282 29.63 10.28 2.96
N SER A 283 29.14 10.56 4.17
CA SER A 283 29.55 11.75 4.91
C SER A 283 31.05 11.73 5.23
N ASN A 284 31.60 10.58 5.64
CA ASN A 284 33.04 10.40 5.84
C ASN A 284 33.85 10.51 4.54
N GLU A 285 33.25 10.16 3.39
CA GLU A 285 33.87 10.28 2.06
C GLU A 285 33.71 11.69 1.44
N SER A 286 33.08 12.64 2.13
CA SER A 286 32.71 13.97 1.60
C SER A 286 31.82 13.92 0.36
N ASN A 287 31.01 12.87 0.20
CA ASN A 287 30.06 12.72 -0.90
C ASN A 287 28.71 13.34 -0.53
N GLY A 288 28.58 14.66 -0.74
CA GLY A 288 27.39 15.43 -0.40
C GLY A 288 26.12 14.99 -1.16
N ASP A 289 26.26 14.61 -2.43
CA ASP A 289 25.11 14.16 -3.25
C ASP A 289 24.50 12.87 -2.71
N GLY A 290 25.36 11.90 -2.33
CA GLY A 290 24.92 10.66 -1.70
C GLY A 290 24.30 10.87 -0.33
N GLU A 291 24.86 11.78 0.48
CA GLU A 291 24.29 12.13 1.80
C GLU A 291 22.88 12.73 1.67
N GLU A 292 22.69 13.66 0.73
CA GLU A 292 21.37 14.24 0.43
C GLU A 292 20.40 13.21 -0.15
N GLY A 293 20.89 12.31 -1.02
CA GLY A 293 20.13 11.16 -1.53
C GLY A 293 19.59 10.27 -0.40
N CYS A 294 20.43 9.94 0.58
CA CYS A 294 20.01 9.22 1.80
C CYS A 294 18.97 9.99 2.61
N SER A 295 19.18 11.28 2.87
CA SER A 295 18.24 12.12 3.64
C SER A 295 16.85 12.18 2.98
N LEU A 296 16.80 12.38 1.67
CA LEU A 296 15.54 12.43 0.92
C LEU A 296 14.86 11.06 0.81
N PHE A 297 15.63 9.97 0.73
CA PHE A 297 15.08 8.63 0.76
C PHE A 297 14.49 8.30 2.14
N LEU A 298 15.20 8.61 3.22
CA LEU A 298 14.67 8.47 4.59
C LEU A 298 13.41 9.32 4.80
N ARG A 299 13.36 10.55 4.28
CA ARG A 299 12.14 11.37 4.28
C ARG A 299 10.97 10.68 3.56
N SER A 300 11.24 9.94 2.48
CA SER A 300 10.22 9.17 1.75
C SER A 300 9.70 8.00 2.60
N ILE A 301 10.56 7.33 3.36
CA ILE A 301 10.15 6.34 4.38
C ILE A 301 9.35 7.02 5.50
N GLY A 302 9.73 8.22 5.92
CA GLY A 302 9.00 9.01 6.91
C GLY A 302 7.57 9.33 6.50
N LEU A 303 7.29 9.57 5.21
CA LEU A 303 5.92 9.78 4.72
C LEU A 303 5.05 8.54 4.93
N ARG A 304 5.63 7.34 4.78
CA ARG A 304 4.96 6.08 5.11
C ARG A 304 4.68 6.01 6.61
N GLU A 305 5.65 6.28 7.48
CA GLU A 305 5.44 6.32 8.94
C GLU A 305 4.32 7.31 9.33
N TYR A 306 4.33 8.50 8.72
CA TYR A 306 3.33 9.54 8.94
C TYR A 306 1.92 9.09 8.54
N SER A 307 1.77 8.35 7.44
CA SER A 307 0.47 7.86 7.00
C SER A 307 -0.20 6.94 8.02
N ARG A 308 0.55 6.00 8.62
CA ARG A 308 0.01 5.09 9.66
C ARG A 308 -0.37 5.86 10.90
N ARG A 309 0.46 6.83 11.26
CA ARG A 309 0.18 7.70 12.41
C ARG A 309 -1.07 8.54 12.20
N LEU A 310 -1.24 9.11 11.02
CA LEU A 310 -2.43 9.88 10.68
C LEU A 310 -3.69 9.02 10.73
N ALA A 311 -3.62 7.80 10.17
CA ALA A 311 -4.73 6.84 10.23
C ALA A 311 -5.05 6.40 11.67
N PHE A 312 -4.04 6.21 12.51
CA PHE A 312 -4.22 5.87 13.93
C PHE A 312 -4.88 7.01 14.72
N ASN A 313 -4.43 8.25 14.54
CA ASN A 313 -4.99 9.41 15.24
C ASN A 313 -6.36 9.84 14.69
N HIS A 314 -6.60 9.60 13.40
CA HIS A 314 -7.85 9.91 12.71
C HIS A 314 -8.40 8.67 11.98
N PRO A 315 -9.06 7.74 12.71
CA PRO A 315 -9.52 6.46 12.13
C PRO A 315 -10.43 6.60 10.92
N CYS A 316 -11.21 7.68 10.81
CA CYS A 316 -12.12 7.90 9.67
C CYS A 316 -11.46 8.57 8.44
N SER A 317 -10.15 8.84 8.47
CA SER A 317 -9.42 9.58 7.42
C SER A 317 -9.52 8.94 6.03
N HIS A 318 -9.67 7.62 5.95
CA HIS A 318 -9.80 6.90 4.69
C HIS A 318 -11.15 7.09 3.97
N GLU A 319 -12.17 7.64 4.64
CA GLU A 319 -13.49 7.92 4.06
C GLU A 319 -13.89 9.40 4.13
N LYS A 320 -13.45 10.11 5.17
CA LYS A 320 -13.78 11.51 5.42
C LYS A 320 -12.53 12.38 5.27
N PRO A 321 -12.62 13.56 4.62
CA PRO A 321 -11.51 14.50 4.59
C PRO A 321 -11.21 14.99 6.01
N LEU A 322 -9.93 15.24 6.33
CA LEU A 322 -9.56 15.79 7.65
C LEU A 322 -10.02 17.23 7.81
N LEU A 323 -9.95 18.02 6.73
CA LEU A 323 -10.48 19.37 6.72
C LEU A 323 -11.97 19.35 6.41
N ALA A 324 -12.79 19.75 7.40
CA ALA A 324 -14.23 19.65 7.35
C ALA A 324 -14.88 20.46 6.21
N HIS A 325 -14.28 21.58 5.79
CA HIS A 325 -14.82 22.45 4.74
C HIS A 325 -14.97 21.74 3.38
N LEU A 326 -14.10 20.77 3.07
CA LEU A 326 -14.14 20.01 1.83
C LEU A 326 -15.32 19.04 1.72
N ARG A 327 -16.10 18.86 2.80
CA ARG A 327 -17.35 18.07 2.78
C ARG A 327 -18.40 18.72 1.86
N PHE A 328 -18.36 20.04 1.70
CA PHE A 328 -19.32 20.81 0.90
C PHE A 328 -18.88 21.01 -0.56
N PHE A 329 -17.74 20.46 -0.98
CA PHE A 329 -17.27 20.67 -2.35
C PHE A 329 -18.23 20.02 -3.37
N PRO A 330 -18.70 20.76 -4.39
CA PRO A 330 -19.70 20.27 -5.34
C PRO A 330 -19.07 19.38 -6.41
N TRP A 331 -18.75 18.13 -6.04
CA TRP A 331 -18.15 17.16 -6.96
C TRP A 331 -19.06 16.83 -8.15
N VAL A 332 -18.48 16.79 -9.35
CA VAL A 332 -19.16 16.39 -10.59
C VAL A 332 -19.28 14.87 -10.63
N VAL A 333 -20.51 14.35 -10.67
CA VAL A 333 -20.77 12.91 -10.83
C VAL A 333 -20.93 12.59 -12.33
N ASN A 334 -19.82 12.36 -13.02
CA ASN A 334 -19.81 12.04 -14.45
C ASN A 334 -19.03 10.74 -14.75
N GLU A 335 -19.77 9.67 -15.02
CA GLU A 335 -19.20 8.35 -15.31
C GLU A 335 -18.38 8.30 -16.62
N VAL A 336 -18.70 9.17 -17.59
CA VAL A 336 -17.95 9.25 -18.85
C VAL A 336 -16.55 9.81 -18.59
N TYR A 337 -16.44 10.87 -17.78
CA TYR A 337 -15.15 11.42 -17.38
C TYR A 337 -14.31 10.38 -16.63
N PHE A 338 -14.94 9.66 -15.71
CA PHE A 338 -14.29 8.57 -14.99
C PHE A 338 -13.76 7.48 -15.93
N LYS A 339 -14.57 7.06 -16.91
CA LYS A 339 -14.19 6.04 -17.90
C LYS A 339 -13.02 6.50 -18.77
N VAL A 340 -13.03 7.75 -19.24
CA VAL A 340 -11.96 8.29 -20.10
C VAL A 340 -10.64 8.40 -19.34
N TRP A 341 -10.67 8.90 -18.10
CA TRP A 341 -9.50 8.94 -17.23
C TRP A 341 -8.94 7.55 -16.98
N ARG A 342 -9.80 6.58 -16.64
CA ARG A 342 -9.41 5.19 -16.40
C ARG A 342 -8.68 4.55 -17.57
N GLN A 343 -9.05 4.92 -18.80
CA GLN A 343 -8.47 4.37 -20.03
C GLN A 343 -7.21 5.09 -20.51
N GLY A 344 -6.84 6.23 -19.92
CA GLY A 344 -5.76 7.08 -20.44
C GLY A 344 -6.09 7.61 -21.83
N ARG A 345 -7.26 8.24 -21.97
CA ARG A 345 -7.75 8.89 -23.20
C ARG A 345 -8.22 10.34 -22.95
N THR A 346 -7.62 11.01 -21.98
CA THR A 346 -7.98 12.38 -21.56
C THR A 346 -7.54 13.45 -22.55
N GLY A 347 -6.60 13.12 -23.45
CA GLY A 347 -5.98 14.08 -24.35
C GLY A 347 -4.72 14.72 -23.75
N TYR A 348 -4.43 14.50 -22.47
CA TYR A 348 -3.22 14.99 -21.79
C TYR A 348 -2.16 13.89 -21.71
N PRO A 349 -1.06 13.96 -22.49
CA PRO A 349 -0.15 12.82 -22.70
C PRO A 349 0.48 12.26 -21.43
N LEU A 350 0.89 13.13 -20.49
CA LEU A 350 1.49 12.68 -19.24
C LEU A 350 0.48 11.92 -18.35
N VAL A 351 -0.77 12.36 -18.34
CA VAL A 351 -1.86 11.70 -17.60
C VAL A 351 -2.16 10.36 -18.27
N ASP A 352 -2.33 10.37 -19.59
CA ASP A 352 -2.70 9.19 -20.37
C ASP A 352 -1.61 8.10 -20.32
N ALA A 353 -0.33 8.49 -20.37
CA ALA A 353 0.80 7.59 -20.17
C ALA A 353 0.77 6.93 -18.78
N GLY A 354 0.54 7.72 -17.71
CA GLY A 354 0.41 7.20 -16.35
C GLY A 354 -0.74 6.20 -16.21
N MET A 355 -1.91 6.52 -16.72
CA MET A 355 -3.06 5.63 -16.61
C MET A 355 -2.85 4.30 -17.36
N ARG A 356 -2.08 4.30 -18.46
CA ARG A 356 -1.70 3.08 -19.19
C ARG A 356 -0.60 2.29 -18.48
N GLU A 357 0.40 2.97 -17.89
CA GLU A 357 1.42 2.32 -17.06
C GLU A 357 0.79 1.60 -15.85
N LEU A 358 -0.13 2.29 -15.16
CA LEU A 358 -0.84 1.76 -14.00
C LEU A 358 -1.57 0.46 -14.34
N TRP A 359 -2.33 0.46 -15.44
CA TRP A 359 -3.08 -0.72 -15.86
C TRP A 359 -2.15 -1.88 -16.26
N ALA A 360 -1.07 -1.58 -16.99
CA ALA A 360 -0.18 -2.60 -17.55
C ALA A 360 0.77 -3.23 -16.51
N THR A 361 1.21 -2.46 -15.52
CA THR A 361 2.26 -2.87 -14.57
C THR A 361 1.80 -2.97 -13.12
N GLY A 362 0.64 -2.38 -12.80
CA GLY A 362 0.15 -2.27 -11.43
C GLY A 362 0.95 -1.31 -10.55
N TRP A 363 1.77 -0.44 -11.14
CA TRP A 363 2.59 0.51 -10.39
C TRP A 363 2.65 1.86 -11.11
N LEU A 364 2.85 2.92 -10.34
CA LEU A 364 3.09 4.27 -10.84
C LEU A 364 4.18 4.96 -10.03
N HIS A 365 5.00 5.75 -10.72
CA HIS A 365 5.93 6.68 -10.08
C HIS A 365 5.17 7.73 -9.27
N ASP A 366 5.66 8.08 -8.07
CA ASP A 366 5.00 9.03 -7.14
C ASP A 366 4.57 10.35 -7.81
N ARG A 367 5.48 10.96 -8.58
CA ARG A 367 5.15 12.20 -9.31
C ARG A 367 4.04 12.03 -10.35
N ILE A 368 3.98 10.88 -11.00
CA ILE A 368 2.91 10.59 -11.95
C ILE A 368 1.60 10.32 -11.21
N ARG A 369 1.61 9.65 -10.04
CA ARG A 369 0.43 9.54 -9.16
C ARG A 369 -0.12 10.92 -8.81
N VAL A 370 0.76 11.86 -8.44
CA VAL A 370 0.35 13.25 -8.18
C VAL A 370 -0.31 13.89 -9.39
N VAL A 371 0.28 13.76 -10.58
CA VAL A 371 -0.28 14.35 -11.82
C VAL A 371 -1.65 13.76 -12.15
N VAL A 372 -1.78 12.42 -12.20
CA VAL A 372 -3.04 11.78 -12.62
C VAL A 372 -4.17 12.00 -11.61
N SER A 373 -3.84 12.04 -10.31
CA SER A 373 -4.81 12.29 -9.24
C SER A 373 -5.16 13.78 -9.11
N SER A 374 -4.19 14.69 -9.31
CA SER A 374 -4.45 16.14 -9.36
C SER A 374 -5.36 16.48 -10.54
N PHE A 375 -5.10 15.89 -11.71
CA PHE A 375 -5.99 16.00 -12.86
C PHE A 375 -7.42 15.49 -12.56
N PHE A 376 -7.53 14.34 -11.88
CA PHE A 376 -8.81 13.75 -11.49
C PHE A 376 -9.65 14.69 -10.61
N VAL A 377 -9.03 15.27 -9.58
CA VAL A 377 -9.70 16.08 -8.57
C VAL A 377 -9.91 17.52 -9.05
N LYS A 378 -8.90 18.13 -9.68
CA LYS A 378 -8.93 19.58 -9.97
C LYS A 378 -9.42 19.91 -11.37
N VAL A 379 -9.06 19.08 -12.36
CA VAL A 379 -9.51 19.29 -13.76
C VAL A 379 -10.86 18.64 -13.98
N LEU A 380 -11.00 17.34 -13.71
CA LEU A 380 -12.26 16.63 -13.93
C LEU A 380 -13.31 16.90 -12.84
N GLN A 381 -12.89 17.32 -11.65
CA GLN A 381 -13.75 17.57 -10.48
C GLN A 381 -14.58 16.36 -10.05
N LEU A 382 -14.01 15.17 -10.23
CA LEU A 382 -14.65 13.91 -9.82
C LEU A 382 -14.41 13.63 -8.33
N PRO A 383 -15.33 12.92 -7.64
CA PRO A 383 -15.17 12.56 -6.24
C PRO A 383 -13.89 11.74 -6.02
N TRP A 384 -12.94 12.23 -5.22
CA TRP A 384 -11.63 11.60 -4.99
C TRP A 384 -11.71 10.12 -4.57
N ARG A 385 -12.79 9.72 -3.86
CA ARG A 385 -13.07 8.33 -3.46
C ARG A 385 -13.16 7.37 -4.65
N TRP A 386 -13.64 7.84 -5.81
CA TRP A 386 -13.68 7.03 -7.04
C TRP A 386 -12.28 6.74 -7.57
N GLY A 387 -11.41 7.76 -7.56
CA GLY A 387 -9.99 7.63 -7.90
C GLY A 387 -9.28 6.67 -6.94
N MET A 388 -9.47 6.86 -5.63
CA MET A 388 -8.94 5.97 -4.59
C MET A 388 -9.38 4.52 -4.78
N LYS A 389 -10.65 4.27 -5.08
CA LYS A 389 -11.16 2.91 -5.32
C LYS A 389 -10.55 2.28 -6.57
N TYR A 390 -10.28 3.07 -7.61
CA TYR A 390 -9.60 2.57 -8.80
C TYR A 390 -8.13 2.23 -8.52
N PHE A 391 -7.44 3.09 -7.78
CA PHE A 391 -6.07 2.87 -7.33
C PHE A 391 -5.98 1.62 -6.47
N TRP A 392 -6.90 1.47 -5.51
CA TRP A 392 -7.01 0.30 -4.64
C TRP A 392 -7.11 -1.03 -5.41
N ASP A 393 -7.83 -1.05 -6.55
CA ASP A 393 -7.99 -2.26 -7.36
C ASP A 393 -6.77 -2.57 -8.24
N THR A 394 -6.03 -1.53 -8.64
CA THR A 394 -5.04 -1.61 -9.72
C THR A 394 -3.60 -1.44 -9.27
N LEU A 395 -3.33 -1.00 -8.04
CA LEU A 395 -1.99 -0.84 -7.49
C LEU A 395 -1.51 -2.09 -6.73
N LEU A 396 -0.25 -2.47 -6.97
CA LEU A 396 0.44 -3.52 -6.23
C LEU A 396 0.77 -3.10 -4.80
N ASP A 397 1.01 -1.82 -4.60
CA ASP A 397 1.28 -1.18 -3.31
C ASP A 397 0.05 -0.44 -2.75
N ALA A 398 -1.15 -0.91 -3.10
CA ALA A 398 -2.40 -0.39 -2.57
C ALA A 398 -2.43 -0.54 -1.04
N ASP A 399 -2.37 0.58 -0.34
CA ASP A 399 -2.14 0.64 1.09
C ASP A 399 -3.04 1.72 1.68
N LEU A 400 -3.96 1.34 2.57
CA LEU A 400 -5.09 2.19 2.93
C LEU A 400 -4.62 3.52 3.52
N GLU A 401 -3.62 3.45 4.38
CA GLU A 401 -3.05 4.58 5.09
C GLU A 401 -2.30 5.52 4.12
N SER A 402 -1.44 4.97 3.25
CA SER A 402 -0.66 5.76 2.29
C SER A 402 -1.53 6.34 1.17
N ASP A 403 -2.49 5.56 0.65
CA ASP A 403 -3.40 6.01 -0.39
C ASP A 403 -4.32 7.10 0.15
N ALA A 404 -4.89 6.94 1.35
CA ALA A 404 -5.69 7.99 1.98
C ALA A 404 -4.87 9.27 2.17
N LEU A 405 -3.64 9.18 2.70
CA LEU A 405 -2.74 10.32 2.83
C LEU A 405 -2.48 11.00 1.47
N GLY A 406 -2.18 10.21 0.44
CA GLY A 406 -1.90 10.73 -0.91
C GLY A 406 -3.08 11.46 -1.54
N TRP A 407 -4.28 10.89 -1.48
CA TRP A 407 -5.49 11.53 -2.00
C TRP A 407 -5.87 12.78 -1.20
N GLN A 408 -5.68 12.76 0.12
CA GLN A 408 -5.89 13.94 0.96
C GLN A 408 -4.87 15.04 0.68
N TYR A 409 -3.59 14.70 0.49
CA TYR A 409 -2.54 15.64 0.11
C TYR A 409 -2.86 16.37 -1.20
N ILE A 410 -3.38 15.64 -2.20
CA ILE A 410 -3.64 16.19 -3.55
C ILE A 410 -4.93 17.01 -3.59
N SER A 411 -5.93 16.63 -2.79
CA SER A 411 -7.21 17.35 -2.68
C SER A 411 -7.19 18.53 -1.72
N GLY A 412 -6.04 18.85 -1.12
CA GLY A 412 -5.92 19.93 -0.14
C GLY A 412 -6.62 19.63 1.18
N SER A 413 -6.89 18.36 1.48
CA SER A 413 -7.55 17.92 2.72
C SER A 413 -6.59 17.80 3.91
N LEU A 414 -5.29 18.06 3.73
CA LEU A 414 -4.28 18.08 4.78
C LEU A 414 -3.82 19.53 5.05
N PRO A 415 -3.46 19.89 6.29
CA PRO A 415 -2.88 21.20 6.60
C PRO A 415 -1.62 21.53 5.78
N ASP A 416 -0.81 20.52 5.46
CA ASP A 416 0.39 20.62 4.61
C ASP A 416 0.18 20.06 3.19
N GLY A 417 -1.10 19.94 2.78
CA GLY A 417 -1.51 19.50 1.46
C GLY A 417 -1.21 20.50 0.34
N ARG A 418 -1.35 20.07 -0.92
CA ARG A 418 -1.38 21.00 -2.06
C ARG A 418 -2.69 21.78 -2.03
N GLU A 419 -2.60 23.09 -2.22
CA GLU A 419 -3.76 23.98 -2.30
C GLU A 419 -4.73 23.51 -3.40
N LEU A 420 -6.03 23.44 -3.08
CA LEU A 420 -7.04 22.92 -3.99
C LEU A 420 -7.28 23.85 -5.19
N ASP A 421 -7.21 25.16 -4.98
CA ASP A 421 -7.41 26.22 -5.99
C ASP A 421 -6.35 26.25 -7.11
N ARG A 422 -5.20 25.63 -6.88
CA ARG A 422 -4.10 25.57 -7.82
C ARG A 422 -4.15 24.32 -8.69
N ILE A 423 -4.55 24.50 -9.95
CA ILE A 423 -4.46 23.46 -10.99
C ILE A 423 -3.01 23.35 -11.48
N ASP A 424 -2.43 22.16 -11.38
CA ASP A 424 -1.14 21.84 -12.00
C ASP A 424 -1.35 21.66 -13.51
N ASN A 425 -0.60 22.39 -14.34
CA ASN A 425 -0.66 22.21 -15.79
C ASN A 425 0.15 20.96 -16.20
N PRO A 426 -0.49 19.90 -16.74
CA PRO A 426 0.21 18.68 -17.12
C PRO A 426 1.34 18.89 -18.13
N GLN A 427 1.26 19.93 -18.98
CA GLN A 427 2.31 20.30 -19.93
C GLN A 427 3.61 20.68 -19.20
N PHE A 428 3.52 21.60 -18.23
CA PHE A 428 4.70 22.08 -17.50
C PHE A 428 5.24 21.02 -16.55
N GLU A 429 4.38 20.18 -15.98
CA GLU A 429 4.83 19.02 -15.19
C GLU A 429 5.55 17.99 -16.09
N GLY A 430 5.14 17.84 -17.35
CA GLY A 430 5.83 17.05 -18.37
C GLY A 430 7.28 17.49 -18.57
N TYR A 431 7.56 18.79 -18.68
CA TYR A 431 8.92 19.28 -18.82
C TYR A 431 9.81 19.00 -17.60
N LYS A 432 9.23 18.85 -16.41
CA LYS A 432 9.97 18.55 -15.17
C LYS A 432 10.22 17.05 -14.99
N PHE A 433 9.24 16.21 -15.32
CA PHE A 433 9.26 14.78 -14.98
C PHE A 433 9.57 13.87 -16.17
N ASP A 434 9.36 14.36 -17.40
CA ASP A 434 9.64 13.68 -18.67
C ASP A 434 10.21 14.69 -19.70
N PRO A 435 11.40 15.28 -19.44
CA PRO A 435 11.93 16.40 -20.21
C PRO A 435 12.15 16.08 -21.70
N TYR A 436 12.42 14.81 -22.03
CA TYR A 436 12.66 14.37 -23.41
C TYR A 436 11.44 13.72 -24.07
N GLY A 437 10.35 13.48 -23.31
CA GLY A 437 9.15 12.81 -23.79
C GLY A 437 9.26 11.28 -23.83
N GLU A 438 10.33 10.68 -23.29
CA GLU A 438 10.58 9.24 -23.38
C GLU A 438 9.56 8.42 -22.60
N TYR A 439 9.08 8.95 -21.46
CA TYR A 439 8.01 8.30 -20.70
C TYR A 439 6.70 8.27 -21.51
N VAL A 440 6.32 9.42 -22.10
CA VAL A 440 5.15 9.51 -22.97
C VAL A 440 5.27 8.59 -24.19
N ARG A 441 6.40 8.62 -24.91
CA ARG A 441 6.60 7.78 -26.11
C ARG A 441 6.53 6.28 -25.81
N ARG A 442 6.95 5.87 -24.61
CA ARG A 442 6.91 4.47 -24.16
C ARG A 442 5.49 3.96 -23.97
N TRP A 443 4.64 4.76 -23.34
CA TRP A 443 3.27 4.36 -22.96
C TRP A 443 2.19 4.80 -23.96
N LEU A 444 2.51 5.79 -24.79
CA LEU A 444 1.69 6.32 -25.89
C LEU A 444 2.45 6.18 -27.22
N PRO A 445 2.60 4.96 -27.76
CA PRO A 445 3.33 4.74 -29.01
C PRO A 445 2.70 5.48 -30.20
N GLU A 446 1.41 5.83 -30.14
CA GLU A 446 0.76 6.69 -31.13
C GLU A 446 1.38 8.10 -31.22
N LEU A 447 1.98 8.61 -30.13
CA LEU A 447 2.68 9.89 -30.07
C LEU A 447 4.19 9.76 -30.27
N ALA A 448 4.71 8.54 -30.50
CA ALA A 448 6.14 8.24 -30.48
C ALA A 448 6.98 9.07 -31.48
N ARG A 449 6.38 9.58 -32.56
CA ARG A 449 7.07 10.36 -33.61
C ARG A 449 6.93 11.87 -33.46
N LEU A 450 6.13 12.36 -32.51
CA LEU A 450 5.91 13.79 -32.33
C LEU A 450 7.19 14.44 -31.76
N PRO A 451 7.69 15.58 -32.24
CA PRO A 451 8.86 16.23 -31.67
C PRO A 451 8.68 16.55 -30.18
N THR A 452 9.76 16.49 -29.39
CA THR A 452 9.73 16.68 -27.93
C THR A 452 9.13 18.02 -27.51
N GLU A 453 9.29 19.06 -28.33
CA GLU A 453 8.65 20.36 -28.09
C GLU A 453 7.14 20.22 -27.86
N TRP A 454 6.46 19.40 -28.66
CA TRP A 454 4.99 19.28 -28.68
C TRP A 454 4.46 18.02 -27.96
N ILE A 455 5.35 17.17 -27.45
CA ILE A 455 4.99 15.83 -26.93
C ILE A 455 4.00 15.89 -25.75
N HIS A 456 4.06 16.97 -24.96
CA HIS A 456 3.22 17.17 -23.78
C HIS A 456 2.00 18.07 -24.04
N HIS A 457 1.86 18.62 -25.25
CA HIS A 457 0.74 19.48 -25.65
C HIS A 457 0.45 19.35 -27.16
N PRO A 458 0.06 18.15 -27.62
CA PRO A 458 -0.13 17.88 -29.05
C PRO A 458 -1.24 18.74 -29.69
N TRP A 459 -2.17 19.27 -28.90
CA TRP A 459 -3.23 20.17 -29.38
C TRP A 459 -2.72 21.54 -29.85
N ASP A 460 -1.57 22.01 -29.37
CA ASP A 460 -0.97 23.28 -29.83
C ASP A 460 -0.07 23.09 -31.06
N ALA A 461 0.21 21.84 -31.45
CA ALA A 461 1.13 21.55 -32.54
C ALA A 461 0.55 21.95 -33.90
N PRO A 462 1.34 22.56 -34.81
CA PRO A 462 0.87 22.87 -36.16
C PRO A 462 0.42 21.61 -36.91
N GLU A 463 -0.61 21.73 -37.75
CA GLU A 463 -1.14 20.60 -38.54
C GLU A 463 -0.07 19.91 -39.39
N SER A 464 0.92 20.66 -39.88
CA SER A 464 2.04 20.11 -40.65
C SER A 464 2.91 19.16 -39.82
N VAL A 465 3.15 19.50 -38.55
CA VAL A 465 3.92 18.68 -37.59
C VAL A 465 3.12 17.44 -37.21
N LEU A 466 1.83 17.60 -36.90
CA LEU A 466 0.93 16.48 -36.60
C LEU A 466 0.85 15.48 -37.76
N ARG A 467 0.67 15.97 -38.99
CA ARG A 467 0.64 15.13 -40.20
C ARG A 467 1.97 14.42 -40.44
N ALA A 468 3.10 15.08 -40.22
CA ALA A 468 4.43 14.47 -40.35
C ALA A 468 4.68 13.36 -39.30
N ALA A 469 4.18 13.54 -38.08
CA ALA A 469 4.20 12.51 -37.04
C ALA A 469 3.13 11.40 -37.24
N GLY A 470 2.16 11.64 -38.13
CA GLY A 470 1.03 10.76 -38.41
C GLY A 470 -0.03 10.78 -37.31
N ILE A 471 -0.22 11.91 -36.66
CA ILE A 471 -1.19 12.13 -35.58
C ILE A 471 -2.41 12.87 -36.14
N GLU A 472 -3.60 12.34 -35.83
CA GLU A 472 -4.90 12.92 -36.16
C GLU A 472 -5.70 13.02 -34.86
N LEU A 473 -5.78 14.24 -34.33
CA LEU A 473 -6.47 14.51 -33.08
C LEU A 473 -7.98 14.22 -33.20
N GLY A 474 -8.52 13.50 -32.22
CA GLY A 474 -9.89 12.97 -32.22
C GLY A 474 -10.04 11.57 -32.86
N SER A 475 -9.01 11.09 -33.57
CA SER A 475 -9.00 9.77 -34.21
C SER A 475 -7.99 8.85 -33.51
N ASN A 476 -6.70 9.03 -33.76
CA ASN A 476 -5.66 8.17 -33.19
C ASN A 476 -5.19 8.60 -31.80
N TYR A 477 -5.29 9.88 -31.48
CA TYR A 477 -5.10 10.42 -30.14
C TYR A 477 -6.22 11.45 -29.85
N PRO A 478 -6.89 11.41 -28.69
CA PRO A 478 -8.04 12.27 -28.42
C PRO A 478 -7.64 13.74 -28.22
N LEU A 479 -8.59 14.65 -28.48
CA LEU A 479 -8.49 16.04 -28.03
C LEU A 479 -8.61 16.11 -26.49
N PRO A 480 -8.12 17.19 -25.85
CA PRO A 480 -8.34 17.44 -24.43
C PRO A 480 -9.82 17.33 -24.07
N ILE A 481 -10.15 16.46 -23.11
CA ILE A 481 -11.55 16.24 -22.68
C ILE A 481 -12.17 17.47 -22.03
N VAL A 482 -11.34 18.26 -21.34
CA VAL A 482 -11.67 19.55 -20.74
C VAL A 482 -10.47 20.45 -20.96
N GLU A 483 -10.70 21.67 -21.47
CA GLU A 483 -9.66 22.68 -21.62
C GLU A 483 -9.22 23.22 -20.26
N LEU A 484 -7.93 23.49 -20.07
CA LEU A 484 -7.41 23.91 -18.76
C LEU A 484 -8.03 25.22 -18.26
N ASP A 485 -8.29 26.17 -19.15
CA ASP A 485 -8.86 27.46 -18.75
C ASP A 485 -10.32 27.34 -18.34
N GLU A 486 -11.09 26.46 -18.99
CA GLU A 486 -12.44 26.11 -18.57
C GLU A 486 -12.42 25.43 -17.19
N ALA A 487 -11.51 24.48 -16.98
CA ALA A 487 -11.36 23.81 -15.70
C ALA A 487 -11.00 24.76 -14.55
N LYS A 488 -10.14 25.76 -14.80
CA LYS A 488 -9.79 26.80 -13.82
C LYS A 488 -11.01 27.63 -13.43
N SER A 489 -11.78 28.11 -14.41
CA SER A 489 -12.99 28.89 -14.14
C SER A 489 -13.96 28.08 -13.30
N ARG A 490 -14.26 26.84 -13.74
CA ARG A 490 -15.17 25.96 -13.04
C ARG A 490 -14.72 25.62 -11.61
N LEU A 491 -13.42 25.50 -11.37
CA LEU A 491 -12.89 25.22 -10.05
C LEU A 491 -13.08 26.42 -9.10
N GLN A 492 -12.88 27.65 -9.59
CA GLN A 492 -13.12 28.85 -8.80
C GLN A 492 -14.59 29.02 -8.44
N ASP A 493 -15.50 28.71 -9.37
CA ASP A 493 -16.94 28.70 -9.12
C ASP A 493 -17.31 27.66 -8.05
N ALA A 494 -16.79 26.43 -8.16
CA ALA A 494 -17.01 25.36 -7.20
C ALA A 494 -16.46 25.67 -5.80
N LEU A 495 -15.31 26.35 -5.70
CA LEU A 495 -14.74 26.80 -4.43
C LEU A 495 -15.59 27.89 -3.78
N SER A 496 -16.14 28.80 -4.57
CA SER A 496 -17.04 29.85 -4.09
C SER A 496 -18.33 29.24 -3.52
N GLU A 497 -18.93 28.29 -4.24
CA GLU A 497 -20.11 27.54 -3.78
C GLU A 497 -19.82 26.77 -2.48
N MET A 498 -18.66 26.10 -2.40
CA MET A 498 -18.24 25.39 -1.19
C MET A 498 -18.17 26.31 0.04
N TRP A 499 -17.57 27.49 -0.09
CA TRP A 499 -17.46 28.44 1.01
C TRP A 499 -18.81 29.06 1.40
N GLU A 500 -19.70 29.29 0.43
CA GLU A 500 -21.07 29.74 0.70
C GLU A 500 -21.86 28.69 1.49
N LEU A 501 -21.79 27.41 1.09
CA LEU A 501 -22.45 26.30 1.79
C LEU A 501 -21.88 26.09 3.20
N GLU A 502 -20.56 26.18 3.35
CA GLU A 502 -19.92 26.05 4.66
C GLU A 502 -20.32 27.20 5.60
N ALA A 503 -20.37 28.43 5.09
CA ALA A 503 -20.83 29.58 5.86
C ALA A 503 -22.32 29.47 6.24
N ALA A 504 -23.16 29.00 5.33
CA ALA A 504 -24.58 28.75 5.60
C ALA A 504 -24.77 27.68 6.69
N SER A 505 -24.07 26.54 6.59
CA SER A 505 -24.12 25.47 7.58
C SER A 505 -23.64 25.93 8.96
N ARG A 506 -22.56 26.72 9.03
CA ARG A 506 -22.10 27.32 10.30
C ARG A 506 -23.14 28.26 10.90
N ALA A 507 -23.76 29.10 10.07
CA ALA A 507 -24.81 30.01 10.53
C ALA A 507 -26.06 29.27 11.02
N GLU A 508 -26.44 28.14 10.42
CA GLU A 508 -27.55 27.31 10.89
C GLU A 508 -27.29 26.71 12.27
N ILE A 509 -26.07 26.21 12.50
CA ILE A 509 -25.62 25.67 13.80
C ILE A 509 -25.63 26.78 14.88
N GLU A 510 -25.12 27.99 14.55
CA GLU A 510 -25.09 29.11 15.48
C GLU A 510 -26.47 29.70 15.79
N ASN A 511 -27.39 29.68 14.81
CA ASN A 511 -28.75 30.24 14.95
C ASN A 511 -29.75 29.28 15.61
N GLY A 512 -29.34 28.06 16.00
CA GLY A 512 -30.16 27.15 16.82
C GLY A 512 -31.45 26.66 16.15
N MET A 513 -31.54 26.67 14.82
CA MET A 513 -32.70 26.12 14.08
C MET A 513 -32.65 24.60 13.90
N GLU A 514 -31.92 23.90 14.77
CA GLU A 514 -31.91 22.44 14.84
C GLU A 514 -32.20 21.99 16.28
N GLU A 515 -33.48 22.04 16.70
CA GLU A 515 -33.98 21.13 17.73
C GLU A 515 -34.17 19.74 17.08
N GLY A 516 -33.11 18.93 17.12
CA GLY A 516 -33.23 17.46 17.07
C GLY A 516 -33.27 16.78 15.70
N LEU A 517 -32.11 16.69 15.04
CA LEU A 517 -31.43 15.41 14.82
C LEU A 517 -29.95 15.71 14.98
N GLY A 518 -29.42 15.53 16.20
CA GLY A 518 -27.98 15.53 16.38
C GLY A 518 -27.36 14.47 15.50
N ASP A 519 -26.82 14.85 14.35
CA ASP A 519 -25.58 14.25 13.86
C ASP A 519 -24.41 14.88 14.62
N SER A 520 -24.54 14.90 15.95
CA SER A 520 -23.42 14.68 16.86
C SER A 520 -22.95 13.24 16.63
N SER A 521 -22.35 13.00 15.46
CA SER A 521 -21.35 11.97 15.28
C SER A 521 -19.97 12.68 15.20
N ASP A 522 -19.69 13.70 16.00
CA ASP A 522 -19.08 13.48 17.31
C ASP A 522 -19.82 12.44 18.14
N GLU A 523 -19.64 11.17 17.75
CA GLU A 523 -19.60 10.15 18.78
C GLU A 523 -18.54 10.67 19.76
N PRO A 524 -18.78 10.68 21.08
CA PRO A 524 -17.65 10.81 22.00
C PRO A 524 -16.64 9.79 21.49
N PRO A 525 -15.40 10.21 21.16
CA PRO A 525 -14.47 9.39 20.38
C PRO A 525 -14.54 8.03 20.99
N ILE A 526 -15.16 7.03 20.29
CA ILE A 526 -15.81 5.86 20.93
C ILE A 526 -15.12 5.69 22.23
N ALA A 527 -15.78 6.09 23.34
CA ALA A 527 -15.15 6.03 24.64
C ALA A 527 -14.94 4.54 24.84
N PHE A 528 -13.81 4.08 24.33
CA PHE A 528 -13.26 2.79 24.53
C PHE A 528 -13.31 2.67 26.05
N PRO A 529 -13.73 1.51 26.58
CA PRO A 529 -13.74 1.30 28.02
C PRO A 529 -12.47 1.94 28.57
N GLN A 530 -12.52 2.77 29.63
CA GLN A 530 -11.34 3.51 30.12
C GLN A 530 -10.11 2.61 30.32
N GLU A 531 -10.30 1.30 30.34
CA GLU A 531 -9.35 0.19 30.16
C GLU A 531 -8.46 0.23 28.88
N LEU A 532 -8.84 0.92 27.80
CA LEU A 532 -8.08 1.04 26.54
C LEU A 532 -7.22 2.31 26.46
N GLN A 533 -7.55 3.36 27.21
CA GLN A 533 -6.59 4.45 27.52
C GLN A 533 -5.52 3.97 28.50
N HIS A 534 -5.80 2.89 29.23
CA HIS A 534 -4.88 2.15 30.09
C HIS A 534 -4.45 0.82 29.46
N MET A 535 -4.22 0.79 28.15
CA MET A 535 -3.64 -0.38 27.51
C MET A 535 -2.18 -0.52 27.95
N GLU A 536 -1.95 -1.29 29.03
CA GLU A 536 -0.62 -1.82 29.33
C GLU A 536 -0.24 -2.77 28.18
N VAL A 537 0.46 -2.22 27.18
CA VAL A 537 1.30 -3.02 26.31
C VAL A 537 2.37 -3.61 27.21
N ASP A 538 2.39 -4.93 27.38
CA ASP A 538 3.42 -5.67 28.12
C ASP A 538 4.81 -5.11 27.75
N ARG A 539 5.36 -4.26 28.61
CA ARG A 539 6.71 -3.72 28.44
C ARG A 539 7.66 -4.88 28.67
N ALA A 540 8.23 -5.43 27.60
CA ALA A 540 9.31 -6.39 27.73
C ALA A 540 10.50 -5.71 28.41
N THR A 541 10.67 -5.97 29.71
CA THR A 541 11.77 -5.46 30.52
C THR A 541 13.10 -5.96 29.94
N ILE A 542 13.83 -5.06 29.29
CA ILE A 542 15.22 -5.31 28.88
C ILE A 542 16.06 -5.31 30.17
N HIS A 543 16.40 -6.49 30.67
CA HIS A 543 17.35 -6.64 31.78
C HIS A 543 18.77 -6.34 31.30
N THR A 544 19.23 -5.10 31.51
CA THR A 544 20.65 -4.76 31.54
C THR A 544 21.22 -5.17 32.91
N PRO A 545 22.30 -5.96 32.99
CA PRO A 545 22.90 -6.30 34.27
C PRO A 545 23.77 -5.12 34.75
N ALA A 546 23.30 -4.38 35.76
CA ALA A 546 24.09 -3.38 36.45
C ALA A 546 24.74 -3.97 37.71
N THR A 547 26.06 -3.86 37.76
CA THR A 547 26.96 -4.24 38.84
C THR A 547 26.71 -3.44 40.14
N ALA A 548 26.43 -4.20 41.21
CA ALA A 548 26.83 -4.07 42.62
C ALA A 548 27.03 -2.68 43.26
N GLY A 549 26.27 -2.39 44.33
CA GLY A 549 26.47 -1.15 45.10
C GLY A 549 25.79 -0.92 46.46
N ARG A 550 25.46 -1.96 47.24
CA ARG A 550 25.25 -1.96 48.72
C ARG A 550 24.14 -1.11 49.39
N ARG A 551 23.24 -1.87 50.09
CA ARG A 551 22.76 -1.76 51.51
C ARG A 551 21.90 -0.52 51.89
N ARG A 552 20.94 -0.56 52.82
CA ARG A 552 20.47 -1.53 53.83
C ARG A 552 19.10 -1.03 54.34
N ALA A 553 18.24 -1.98 54.71
CA ALA A 553 17.22 -1.90 55.78
C ALA A 553 16.08 -0.87 55.66
N ASP A 554 14.84 -1.38 55.53
CA ASP A 554 13.78 -1.31 56.55
C ASP A 554 12.43 -1.57 55.85
N GLN A 555 11.75 -2.69 56.12
CA GLN A 555 10.74 -2.93 57.18
C GLN A 555 9.41 -3.26 56.48
N MET A 556 9.03 -4.53 56.43
CA MET A 556 7.97 -5.14 57.26
C MET A 556 6.52 -4.83 56.79
N VAL A 557 5.91 -5.85 56.19
CA VAL A 557 4.45 -6.14 56.06
C VAL A 557 3.89 -6.39 57.50
N PRO A 558 2.58 -6.32 57.88
CA PRO A 558 1.45 -6.80 57.06
C PRO A 558 -0.02 -6.34 57.33
N SER A 559 -0.90 -6.79 56.42
CA SER A 559 -2.19 -7.49 56.66
C SER A 559 -3.55 -6.76 56.83
N ILE A 560 -4.56 -7.49 56.31
CA ILE A 560 -5.98 -7.69 56.74
C ILE A 560 -7.06 -6.76 56.13
N THR A 561 -7.89 -7.23 55.20
CA THR A 561 -9.19 -7.99 55.27
C THR A 561 -10.44 -7.15 55.59
N SER A 562 -11.46 -7.20 54.72
CA SER A 562 -12.92 -7.40 54.99
C SER A 562 -13.72 -6.99 53.73
N SER A 563 -14.35 -7.87 52.95
CA SER A 563 -15.64 -8.56 53.14
C SER A 563 -16.88 -7.65 53.22
N LEU A 564 -17.86 -7.87 52.32
CA LEU A 564 -19.34 -7.80 52.42
C LEU A 564 -19.90 -7.80 50.97
N VAL A 565 -20.58 -8.82 50.40
CA VAL A 565 -21.94 -9.38 50.65
C VAL A 565 -23.01 -8.27 50.49
N ARG A 566 -23.98 -8.28 49.55
CA ARG A 566 -25.04 -9.30 49.32
C ARG A 566 -25.96 -8.94 48.11
N ALA A 567 -26.54 -9.99 47.49
CA ALA A 567 -27.88 -10.19 46.87
C ALA A 567 -28.41 -9.19 45.82
N GLU A 568 -28.69 -9.62 44.58
CA GLU A 568 -29.85 -10.39 44.06
C GLU A 568 -31.20 -9.65 44.12
N THR A 569 -31.77 -9.35 42.95
CA THR A 569 -33.15 -9.72 42.56
C THR A 569 -33.35 -9.61 41.05
N GLU A 570 -33.83 -10.71 40.47
CA GLU A 570 -34.41 -10.85 39.14
C GLU A 570 -35.75 -10.10 39.03
N THR A 571 -36.10 -9.62 37.84
CA THR A 571 -37.46 -9.79 37.28
C THR A 571 -37.45 -9.65 35.76
N GLU A 572 -37.93 -10.69 35.08
CA GLU A 572 -38.30 -10.74 33.67
C GLU A 572 -39.45 -9.77 33.36
N LEU A 573 -39.54 -9.29 32.12
CA LEU A 573 -40.82 -9.17 31.41
C LEU A 573 -40.58 -9.09 29.89
N SER A 574 -41.17 -10.06 29.20
CA SER A 574 -41.34 -10.20 27.76
C SER A 574 -42.34 -9.19 27.19
N ALA A 575 -42.08 -8.67 25.99
CA ALA A 575 -43.13 -8.28 25.05
C ALA A 575 -42.63 -8.41 23.61
N ALA A 576 -43.33 -9.25 22.85
CA ALA A 576 -43.18 -9.44 21.42
C ALA A 576 -43.69 -8.21 20.64
N PHE A 577 -43.03 -7.89 19.54
CA PHE A 577 -43.65 -7.18 18.43
C PHE A 577 -43.18 -7.79 17.11
N GLU A 578 -44.13 -8.42 16.43
CA GLU A 578 -44.08 -8.80 15.03
C GLU A 578 -43.99 -7.52 14.17
N SER A 579 -43.11 -7.52 13.17
CA SER A 579 -43.33 -6.73 11.96
C SER A 579 -42.71 -7.44 10.76
N GLU A 580 -43.59 -8.00 9.95
CA GLU A 580 -43.33 -8.42 8.59
C GLU A 580 -42.97 -7.20 7.74
N VAL A 581 -41.82 -7.23 7.05
CA VAL A 581 -41.64 -6.46 5.80
C VAL A 581 -40.95 -7.35 4.78
N THR A 582 -41.75 -7.70 3.79
CA THR A 582 -41.51 -8.40 2.54
C THR A 582 -40.25 -7.95 1.78
N ARG A 583 -39.41 -8.92 1.42
CA ARG A 583 -38.41 -8.82 0.34
C ARG A 583 -39.11 -8.96 -1.02
N PRO A 584 -38.74 -8.18 -2.05
CA PRO A 584 -39.18 -8.46 -3.41
C PRO A 584 -38.35 -9.61 -4.00
N GLU A 585 -39.03 -10.69 -4.38
CA GLU A 585 -38.47 -11.82 -5.11
C GLU A 585 -38.15 -11.45 -6.56
N VAL A 586 -36.99 -11.91 -7.03
CA VAL A 586 -36.57 -11.88 -8.43
C VAL A 586 -37.03 -13.19 -9.10
N PRO A 587 -37.82 -13.17 -10.18
CA PRO A 587 -38.25 -14.38 -10.86
C PRO A 587 -37.08 -15.02 -11.61
N SER A 588 -36.87 -16.31 -11.37
CA SER A 588 -35.97 -17.17 -12.14
C SER A 588 -36.77 -18.11 -13.04
N GLN A 589 -36.16 -18.46 -14.17
CA GLN A 589 -36.53 -19.50 -15.15
C GLN A 589 -37.38 -19.07 -16.36
N VAL A 590 -36.68 -18.77 -17.46
CA VAL A 590 -37.15 -19.09 -18.82
C VAL A 590 -36.18 -20.11 -19.41
N HIS A 591 -36.68 -21.32 -19.63
CA HIS A 591 -36.02 -22.38 -20.38
C HIS A 591 -35.93 -21.99 -21.86
N PHE A 592 -34.72 -22.02 -22.43
CA PHE A 592 -34.51 -22.06 -23.88
C PHE A 592 -34.06 -23.48 -24.27
N GLN A 593 -34.95 -24.22 -24.95
CA GLN A 593 -34.61 -25.39 -25.74
C GLN A 593 -34.31 -24.94 -27.18
N PRO A 594 -33.24 -25.40 -27.83
CA PRO A 594 -33.10 -25.31 -29.27
C PRO A 594 -33.76 -26.55 -29.90
N GLN A 595 -34.94 -26.37 -30.50
CA GLN A 595 -35.51 -27.36 -31.41
C GLN A 595 -35.15 -27.04 -32.86
N THR A 596 -34.48 -28.02 -33.44
CA THR A 596 -34.25 -28.32 -34.85
C THR A 596 -35.54 -28.22 -35.67
N ARG A 597 -35.50 -27.54 -36.83
CA ARG A 597 -36.44 -27.83 -37.92
C ARG A 597 -35.74 -27.75 -39.28
N MET A 598 -35.96 -28.83 -40.03
CA MET A 598 -35.38 -29.22 -41.32
C MET A 598 -35.74 -28.30 -42.50
N GLU A 599 -34.75 -28.19 -43.39
CA GLU A 599 -34.72 -28.31 -44.86
C GLU A 599 -36.00 -28.11 -45.70
N VAL A 600 -35.86 -27.33 -46.78
CA VAL A 600 -36.27 -27.72 -48.16
C VAL A 600 -35.26 -27.18 -49.20
N ARG A 601 -34.66 -28.15 -49.93
CA ARG A 601 -34.11 -28.27 -51.31
C ARG A 601 -34.01 -27.08 -52.29
N ASP A 602 -32.87 -27.02 -53.00
CA ASP A 602 -32.71 -27.35 -54.45
C ASP A 602 -31.19 -27.36 -54.81
N GLU A 603 -30.55 -28.50 -55.10
CA GLU A 603 -30.27 -29.19 -56.40
C GLU A 603 -29.19 -28.57 -57.33
N GLY A 604 -28.23 -29.42 -57.76
CA GLY A 604 -27.24 -29.19 -58.84
C GLY A 604 -25.78 -29.53 -58.46
N VAL A 605 -25.28 -30.79 -58.53
CA VAL A 605 -24.60 -31.45 -59.70
C VAL A 605 -23.27 -30.75 -60.06
N SER A 606 -22.06 -31.33 -60.22
CA SER A 606 -21.51 -32.65 -60.56
C SER A 606 -19.99 -32.72 -60.29
N ASP A 607 -19.44 -33.94 -60.15
CA ASP A 607 -18.12 -34.47 -60.59
C ASP A 607 -16.80 -33.74 -60.26
N GLY A 608 -15.67 -34.38 -59.95
CA GLY A 608 -15.29 -35.79 -59.94
C GLY A 608 -13.74 -35.94 -59.92
N THR A 609 -13.26 -37.08 -59.38
CA THR A 609 -11.96 -37.77 -59.66
C THR A 609 -10.62 -37.07 -59.33
N ALA A 610 -9.80 -37.57 -58.39
CA ALA A 610 -8.84 -38.70 -58.46
C ALA A 610 -7.70 -38.47 -59.50
N ALA A 611 -6.39 -38.59 -59.21
CA ALA A 611 -5.67 -39.82 -58.85
C ALA A 611 -4.12 -39.64 -58.93
N ARG A 612 -3.37 -40.32 -58.03
CA ARG A 612 -2.08 -41.09 -58.24
C ARG A 612 -0.77 -40.32 -58.59
N TYR A 613 0.48 -40.78 -58.34
CA TYR A 613 1.14 -42.00 -57.81
C TYR A 613 2.66 -41.76 -57.55
N ASN A 614 3.29 -42.63 -56.73
CA ASN A 614 4.71 -43.09 -56.69
C ASN A 614 5.85 -42.08 -56.41
N GLY A 615 6.94 -42.37 -55.68
CA GLY A 615 7.42 -43.59 -55.01
C GLY A 615 8.97 -43.58 -54.86
N VAL A 616 9.46 -43.93 -53.65
CA VAL A 616 10.59 -44.86 -53.37
C VAL A 616 12.07 -44.37 -53.29
N GLN A 617 12.68 -44.66 -52.11
CA GLN A 617 14.09 -45.09 -51.76
C GLN A 617 15.26 -44.08 -51.71
N GLN A 618 16.31 -44.17 -50.87
CA GLN A 618 16.73 -45.05 -49.74
C GLN A 618 18.03 -44.50 -49.08
N GLN A 619 18.26 -44.79 -47.78
CA GLN A 619 19.53 -45.13 -47.07
C GLN A 619 20.74 -44.14 -47.07
N GLN A 620 21.69 -44.13 -46.11
CA GLN A 620 21.92 -44.50 -44.69
C GLN A 620 23.43 -44.22 -44.38
N GLN A 621 23.81 -44.24 -43.09
CA GLN A 621 25.18 -44.34 -42.48
C GLN A 621 25.93 -43.03 -42.14
N TYR A 622 26.17 -42.68 -40.85
CA TYR A 622 27.15 -43.21 -39.83
C TYR A 622 28.62 -43.05 -40.30
N THR A 623 29.59 -42.47 -39.56
CA THR A 623 30.10 -42.84 -38.22
C THR A 623 31.18 -41.84 -37.69
N LEU A 624 31.40 -41.90 -36.37
CA LEU A 624 32.35 -41.25 -35.42
C LEU A 624 33.84 -41.03 -35.81
N HIS A 625 34.53 -40.09 -35.10
CA HIS A 625 35.76 -40.27 -34.26
C HIS A 625 36.16 -38.90 -33.63
N ARG A 626 36.11 -38.64 -32.31
CA ARG A 626 36.96 -38.97 -31.12
C ARG A 626 38.30 -38.19 -30.96
N HIS A 627 38.32 -37.36 -29.90
CA HIS A 627 39.41 -36.93 -28.99
C HIS A 627 40.43 -35.79 -29.28
N ARG A 628 40.31 -34.75 -28.41
CA ARG A 628 41.32 -34.01 -27.58
C ARG A 628 42.62 -33.51 -28.24
N VAL A 629 42.91 -32.21 -28.08
CA VAL A 629 43.88 -31.62 -27.13
C VAL A 629 43.88 -30.07 -27.23
N GLN A 630 43.62 -29.43 -26.09
CA GLN A 630 44.26 -28.25 -25.49
C GLN A 630 44.82 -27.11 -26.36
N GLY A 631 44.38 -25.88 -26.06
CA GLY A 631 45.28 -24.71 -26.04
C GLY A 631 44.81 -23.44 -26.76
N GLY A 632 44.14 -22.57 -26.01
CA GLY A 632 44.41 -21.12 -26.06
C GLY A 632 43.72 -20.26 -27.11
N ILE A 633 43.27 -19.10 -26.61
CA ILE A 633 42.98 -17.85 -27.31
C ILE A 633 41.53 -17.68 -27.80
N ALA A 634 40.88 -16.64 -27.24
CA ALA A 634 39.56 -16.12 -27.58
C ALA A 634 39.40 -15.88 -29.09
N PRO A 635 38.19 -15.89 -29.69
CA PRO A 635 37.38 -14.66 -29.71
C PRO A 635 35.86 -14.85 -29.97
N SER A 636 35.17 -13.70 -30.08
CA SER A 636 34.12 -13.41 -31.08
C SER A 636 32.70 -13.97 -30.91
N THR A 637 31.83 -13.01 -30.64
CA THR A 637 30.44 -12.84 -31.08
C THR A 637 30.10 -13.40 -32.47
N SER A 638 28.93 -14.02 -32.61
CA SER A 638 27.80 -13.50 -33.41
C SER A 638 26.70 -14.55 -33.57
N GLU A 639 25.47 -14.11 -33.27
CA GLU A 639 24.22 -14.76 -33.62
C GLU A 639 23.87 -14.48 -35.09
N ALA A 640 23.19 -15.42 -35.73
CA ALA A 640 22.26 -15.13 -36.82
C ALA A 640 21.10 -16.14 -36.84
N SER A 641 19.90 -15.58 -36.71
CA SER A 641 18.64 -15.94 -37.40
C SER A 641 17.89 -17.21 -36.99
N SER A 642 16.65 -17.04 -36.49
CA SER A 642 15.48 -17.44 -37.28
C SER A 642 14.14 -16.95 -36.72
N SER A 643 13.39 -16.38 -37.65
CA SER A 643 12.00 -15.94 -37.70
C SER A 643 10.96 -16.81 -36.98
N TRP A 644 10.08 -16.16 -36.21
CA TRP A 644 8.70 -16.62 -35.98
C TRP A 644 7.72 -15.46 -36.21
N THR A 645 6.75 -15.71 -37.08
CA THR A 645 5.70 -14.81 -37.55
C THR A 645 4.53 -14.74 -36.56
N GLY A 646 4.19 -13.52 -36.15
CA GLY A 646 2.82 -12.98 -36.14
C GLY A 646 1.73 -13.66 -35.30
N ARG A 647 1.57 -13.21 -34.05
CA ARG A 647 0.27 -12.81 -33.47
C ARG A 647 0.51 -11.63 -32.52
N GLU A 648 -0.18 -10.53 -32.79
CA GLU A 648 -0.09 -9.27 -32.04
C GLU A 648 -0.52 -9.48 -30.58
N GLY A 649 0.47 -9.49 -29.69
CA GLY A 649 0.30 -9.19 -28.28
C GLY A 649 1.02 -7.86 -28.03
N GLY A 650 0.33 -6.91 -27.39
CA GLY A 650 0.91 -5.64 -26.98
C GLY A 650 2.22 -5.87 -26.23
N VAL A 651 3.32 -5.38 -26.80
CA VAL A 651 4.64 -5.49 -26.21
C VAL A 651 4.70 -4.45 -25.10
N VAL A 652 4.67 -4.90 -23.84
CA VAL A 652 5.04 -4.07 -22.70
C VAL A 652 6.56 -3.86 -22.76
N PRO A 653 7.06 -2.62 -22.87
CA PRO A 653 8.49 -2.35 -22.92
C PRO A 653 9.17 -2.79 -21.62
N VAL A 654 10.17 -3.67 -21.72
CA VAL A 654 10.95 -4.15 -20.57
C VAL A 654 12.13 -3.21 -20.33
N TRP A 655 12.33 -2.80 -19.08
CA TRP A 655 13.51 -2.06 -18.66
C TRP A 655 14.79 -2.88 -18.86
N SER A 656 15.71 -2.35 -19.66
CA SER A 656 17.11 -2.79 -19.68
C SER A 656 17.99 -1.59 -19.26
N PRO A 657 18.91 -1.74 -18.30
CA PRO A 657 19.74 -0.62 -17.87
C PRO A 657 20.66 -0.14 -19.01
N PRO A 658 20.75 1.18 -19.30
CA PRO A 658 21.72 1.70 -20.25
C PRO A 658 23.15 1.63 -19.67
N ALA A 659 24.12 1.31 -20.51
CA ALA A 659 25.53 1.49 -20.19
C ALA A 659 25.81 2.99 -19.97
N ALA A 660 26.45 3.31 -18.85
CA ALA A 660 26.78 4.68 -18.46
C ALA A 660 27.58 5.40 -19.58
N SER A 661 27.05 6.50 -20.08
CA SER A 661 27.82 7.53 -20.78
C SER A 661 27.55 8.85 -20.07
N GLY A 662 28.55 9.29 -19.31
CA GLY A 662 28.47 10.50 -18.50
C GLY A 662 28.81 11.72 -19.34
N HIS A 663 27.88 12.67 -19.41
CA HIS A 663 28.15 14.08 -19.66
C HIS A 663 27.29 14.88 -18.68
N SER A 664 27.94 15.56 -17.74
CA SER A 664 27.34 16.46 -16.76
C SER A 664 27.67 17.89 -17.16
N ASP A 665 26.67 18.69 -17.52
CA ASP A 665 26.77 20.15 -17.56
C ASP A 665 25.99 20.74 -16.38
N PRO A 666 26.51 21.78 -15.70
CA PRO A 666 25.90 22.33 -14.51
C PRO A 666 24.85 23.38 -14.88
N TYR A 667 23.59 23.12 -14.56
CA TYR A 667 22.56 24.17 -14.49
C TYR A 667 22.39 24.60 -13.04
N ALA A 668 22.49 25.92 -12.84
CA ALA A 668 22.43 26.60 -11.56
C ALA A 668 21.11 26.34 -10.82
N ALA A 669 21.23 26.02 -9.53
CA ALA A 669 20.13 25.88 -8.59
C ALA A 669 19.78 27.25 -8.01
N ASP A 670 18.55 27.69 -8.21
CA ASP A 670 17.85 28.61 -7.33
C ASP A 670 16.60 27.87 -6.84
N GLU A 671 16.53 27.61 -5.54
CA GLU A 671 15.37 27.91 -4.68
C GLU A 671 15.61 27.39 -3.27
N THR A 672 16.10 28.29 -2.42
CA THR A 672 15.65 28.42 -1.04
C THR A 672 14.33 29.21 -1.05
N ASP A 673 13.21 28.58 -0.70
CA ASP A 673 12.20 29.17 0.20
C ASP A 673 10.94 28.28 0.29
N ILE A 674 10.87 27.51 1.37
CA ILE A 674 9.60 27.15 2.02
C ILE A 674 9.66 27.86 3.38
N SER A 675 9.30 29.13 3.40
CA SER A 675 8.95 29.84 4.62
C SER A 675 7.45 30.11 4.62
N SER A 676 6.84 29.73 5.74
CA SER A 676 5.42 29.78 6.03
C SER A 676 4.78 31.12 5.65
N ARG A 677 3.79 31.09 4.75
CA ARG A 677 2.76 32.12 4.68
C ARG A 677 1.44 31.51 5.14
N SER A 678 1.01 31.95 6.31
CA SER A 678 -0.25 31.59 6.95
C SER A 678 -1.45 32.17 6.20
N TYR A 679 -2.54 31.42 6.23
CA TYR A 679 -3.79 31.61 5.51
C TYR A 679 -4.72 32.71 6.08
N LEU A 680 -4.17 33.75 6.72
CA LEU A 680 -4.97 34.73 7.49
C LEU A 680 -4.89 36.18 7.01
N ASP A 681 -4.40 36.44 5.80
CA ASP A 681 -4.34 37.81 5.29
C ASP A 681 -4.75 37.85 3.82
N ARG A 682 -6.07 37.82 3.58
CA ARG A 682 -6.73 38.32 2.36
C ARG A 682 -8.26 38.21 2.46
N HIS A 683 -8.89 39.14 3.17
CA HIS A 683 -10.19 39.68 2.75
C HIS A 683 -10.29 41.15 3.23
N PRO A 684 -10.80 42.08 2.39
CA PRO A 684 -10.84 43.49 2.72
C PRO A 684 -12.03 43.80 3.65
N GLN A 685 -11.77 44.11 4.91
CA GLN A 685 -12.79 44.65 5.81
C GLN A 685 -12.98 46.15 5.58
N GLN A 686 -14.25 46.50 5.44
CA GLN A 686 -14.80 47.83 5.20
C GLN A 686 -14.43 48.84 6.29
N SER A 687 -14.15 50.06 5.86
CA SER A 687 -13.77 51.21 6.67
C SER A 687 -14.90 51.68 7.61
N HIS A 688 -14.68 51.60 8.91
CA HIS A 688 -15.41 52.40 9.90
C HIS A 688 -14.51 53.54 10.43
N ARG A 689 -14.90 54.77 10.06
CA ARG A 689 -14.46 56.03 10.67
C ARG A 689 -14.81 56.03 12.16
N LEU A 690 -13.82 56.30 13.02
CA LEU A 690 -14.05 56.88 14.34
C LEU A 690 -13.10 58.05 14.58
N MET A 691 -13.71 59.16 15.01
CA MET A 691 -13.14 60.48 15.27
C MET A 691 -12.16 60.44 16.45
N ASN A 692 -10.97 60.99 16.27
CA ASN A 692 -10.08 61.34 17.37
C ASN A 692 -10.44 62.73 17.92
N TRP A 693 -10.69 62.79 19.24
CA TRP A 693 -10.82 64.01 20.01
C TRP A 693 -9.47 64.38 20.68
N ASN A 694 -9.25 65.69 20.70
CA ASN A 694 -8.11 66.46 21.19
C ASN A 694 -7.52 66.10 22.57
N GLN A 695 -6.23 66.35 22.75
CA GLN A 695 -5.65 67.45 23.58
C GLN A 695 -4.10 67.37 23.56
N LEU A 696 -3.40 68.40 23.04
CA LEU A 696 -2.66 69.47 23.78
C LEU A 696 -1.52 68.93 24.67
N SER A 697 -0.29 69.45 24.75
CA SER A 697 0.46 70.58 24.18
C SER A 697 1.88 70.58 24.82
N GLN A 698 2.80 71.42 24.32
CA GLN A 698 4.08 71.91 24.92
C GLN A 698 5.37 71.12 24.57
N SER A 699 6.16 71.64 23.60
CA SER A 699 7.36 72.51 23.75
C SER A 699 8.60 71.71 24.18
N SER A 700 9.75 71.74 23.50
CA SER A 700 10.43 72.84 22.79
C SER A 700 11.33 72.30 21.69
#